data_AF-A0A9D8JSE4-F1
#
_entry.id   AF-A0A9D8JSE4-F1
#
_cell.length_a   1.000
_cell.length_b   1.000
_cell.length_c   1.000
_cell.angle_alpha   90.00
_cell.angle_beta   90.00
_cell.angle_gamma   90.00
#
_symmetry.space_group_name_H-M   'P 1'
#
loop_
_entity.id
_entity.type
_entity.pdbx_description
1 polymer ?
#
loop_
_entity_poly.entity_id
_entity_poly.type
_entity_poly.pdbx_seq_one_letter_code
_entity_poly.pdbx_strand_id
1 'polypeptide(L)'
;MRLLLRTSAKLWAVLFACVLAVTACGEATGPRRDGRQPLAPSDTWARQRVEAILQFYSFSEAGAQVVRDLDVRHMIGRPGWFGSYGANGYFGIGSARPTAIVHEISHTLWGHAPVVGKPELSWTAKEGERLAPAYVAFRKDLETFLQQQPDGFEPLRARLRQIPDLISGSGYPGLYHLGEAELVSYTGGNLNLIPPILRKYYSPYLTEGGFASWDEAARWYLSLPGDERRLADVYIGVGHMPLGGFAVEEEPKAKLPEAPAKLAEREERRRLADFAQQYALYFKDMDGHGPVVRDFRFWRGYVQDLMHTHGRYPDTLRAMPGRGRRIGAQFDFLLALERAPQGRRAAMARERILRDAFFREFAPAIGNRVLLALLAAEATPSERRAARLTEAALDPFHLRVLREARSYQALLQKEPKAASERFEAYVRSLTRDERGAMNFILSILGELDRDATRTLLRGLSPEAMRTVYSEGPAFTRFVMEPEELVAGLGYGGELSAERLTELAKLFNDKVTANPEVDGRFLEVVYRRVLRLGERDPQAAWRLFTQTGLLIEPLLLRDPQGAASLITRAPRPAAEAIRSANPVRLPPARAVYVLAQSQPQAAARLVLEYEAMGAREAVLDALAYFAYLGPRKQAQPRLGVSLENHGRFLDELLSRRGESWLRTAFQQMAQGYQARIANDDIPRDFFDAFQDTLAATYEAYRTSDLYEFITHALIVTCGPNSQQRA
;
A
#
# COMPACT_ATOMS: atom_id res chain seq x y z
N MET A 1 24.46 -28.36 -27.13
CA MET A 1 25.22 -27.17 -26.65
C MET A 1 24.94 -25.89 -27.45
N ARG A 2 25.05 -25.86 -28.79
CA ARG A 2 24.71 -24.66 -29.59
C ARG A 2 23.21 -24.28 -29.64
N LEU A 3 22.30 -25.22 -29.32
CA LEU A 3 20.85 -24.95 -29.15
C LEU A 3 20.52 -24.33 -27.78
N LEU A 4 21.24 -24.75 -26.72
CA LEU A 4 21.16 -24.16 -25.37
C LEU A 4 21.71 -22.72 -25.33
N LEU A 5 22.72 -22.39 -26.14
CA LEU A 5 23.24 -21.02 -26.24
C LEU A 5 22.32 -20.06 -27.02
N ARG A 6 21.47 -20.55 -27.93
CA ARG A 6 20.54 -19.72 -28.73
C ARG A 6 19.21 -19.41 -28.02
N THR A 7 18.73 -20.29 -27.15
CA THR A 7 17.55 -20.03 -26.29
C THR A 7 17.92 -19.20 -25.06
N SER A 8 19.11 -19.41 -24.49
CA SER A 8 19.66 -18.56 -23.41
C SER A 8 19.86 -17.12 -23.88
N ALA A 9 20.35 -16.89 -25.10
CA ALA A 9 20.55 -15.54 -25.64
C ALA A 9 19.24 -14.79 -25.91
N LYS A 10 18.14 -15.49 -26.25
CA LYS A 10 16.81 -14.87 -26.43
C LYS A 10 16.11 -14.58 -25.11
N LEU A 11 16.30 -15.42 -24.09
CA LEU A 11 15.78 -15.18 -22.75
C LEU A 11 16.55 -14.06 -22.03
N TRP A 12 17.88 -14.01 -22.21
CA TRP A 12 18.69 -12.88 -21.79
C TRP A 12 18.34 -11.62 -22.57
N ALA A 13 18.05 -11.66 -23.87
CA ALA A 13 17.62 -10.45 -24.60
C ALA A 13 16.26 -9.89 -24.13
N VAL A 14 15.32 -10.74 -23.71
CA VAL A 14 13.99 -10.31 -23.18
C VAL A 14 14.09 -9.85 -21.72
N LEU A 15 14.86 -10.53 -20.87
CA LEU A 15 15.12 -10.09 -19.50
C LEU A 15 16.02 -8.84 -19.46
N PHE A 16 16.98 -8.72 -20.38
CA PHE A 16 17.80 -7.51 -20.52
C PHE A 16 16.99 -6.37 -21.16
N ALA A 17 15.97 -6.63 -21.99
CA ALA A 17 15.05 -5.59 -22.47
C ALA A 17 14.06 -5.13 -21.38
N CYS A 18 13.56 -6.02 -20.52
CA CYS A 18 12.71 -5.64 -19.37
C CYS A 18 13.51 -4.97 -18.25
N VAL A 19 14.76 -5.38 -18.02
CA VAL A 19 15.65 -4.74 -17.05
C VAL A 19 16.17 -3.41 -17.61
N LEU A 20 16.56 -3.31 -18.89
CA LEU A 20 16.91 -2.02 -19.51
C LEU A 20 15.69 -1.07 -19.60
N ALA A 21 14.45 -1.55 -19.73
CA ALA A 21 13.28 -0.66 -19.64
C ALA A 21 13.11 -0.03 -18.24
N VAL A 22 13.71 -0.64 -17.20
CA VAL A 22 13.67 -0.14 -15.81
C VAL A 22 15.01 0.46 -15.36
N THR A 23 16.12 0.16 -16.04
CA THR A 23 17.47 0.67 -15.71
C THR A 23 18.09 1.58 -16.78
N ALA A 24 17.50 1.75 -17.96
CA ALA A 24 17.94 2.69 -19.01
C ALA A 24 17.05 3.93 -19.12
N CYS A 25 16.75 4.56 -17.97
CA CYS A 25 16.52 6.01 -17.94
C CYS A 25 17.85 6.81 -17.92
N GLY A 26 18.98 6.17 -18.25
CA GLY A 26 20.27 6.81 -18.47
C GLY A 26 20.64 6.75 -19.96
N GLU A 27 20.85 7.94 -20.54
CA GLU A 27 21.43 8.23 -21.86
C GLU A 27 20.65 7.77 -23.10
N ALA A 28 19.76 8.66 -23.57
CA ALA A 28 19.33 8.69 -24.96
C ALA A 28 20.33 9.50 -25.81
N THR A 29 21.46 8.91 -26.19
CA THR A 29 22.31 9.42 -27.29
C THR A 29 22.21 8.49 -28.49
N GLY A 30 21.31 8.82 -29.43
CA GLY A 30 21.13 8.13 -30.72
C GLY A 30 20.10 8.83 -31.59
N PRO A 31 20.25 8.87 -32.93
CA PRO A 31 20.05 10.07 -33.74
C PRO A 31 18.59 10.50 -33.84
N ARG A 32 18.38 11.83 -33.83
CA ARG A 32 17.16 12.50 -34.33
C ARG A 32 16.83 11.94 -35.72
N ARG A 33 15.86 11.02 -35.79
CA ARG A 33 15.17 10.72 -37.04
C ARG A 33 14.08 11.78 -37.21
N ASP A 34 14.46 12.86 -37.89
CA ASP A 34 13.54 13.76 -38.57
C ASP A 34 12.77 12.94 -39.61
N GLY A 35 11.61 12.44 -39.20
CA GLY A 35 10.79 11.56 -40.03
C GLY A 35 9.45 11.22 -39.39
N ARG A 36 8.94 12.06 -38.48
CA ARG A 36 7.56 11.93 -38.01
C ARG A 36 6.65 12.41 -39.14
N GLN A 37 5.98 11.48 -39.82
CA GLN A 37 4.66 11.80 -40.38
C GLN A 37 3.84 12.48 -39.26
N PRO A 38 3.11 13.57 -39.54
CA PRO A 38 2.24 14.19 -38.55
C PRO A 38 1.21 13.13 -38.14
N LEU A 39 1.36 12.61 -36.91
CA LEU A 39 0.42 11.67 -36.33
C LEU A 39 -0.88 12.43 -36.06
N ALA A 40 -2.01 11.82 -36.41
CA ALA A 40 -3.34 12.42 -36.33
C ALA A 40 -3.58 13.08 -34.95
N PRO A 41 -4.27 14.24 -34.90
CA PRO A 41 -4.51 14.95 -33.65
C PRO A 41 -5.17 14.02 -32.63
N SER A 42 -4.64 14.03 -31.40
CA SER A 42 -5.15 13.28 -30.24
C SER A 42 -6.68 13.13 -30.32
N ASP A 43 -7.18 11.90 -30.41
CA ASP A 43 -8.61 11.60 -30.49
C ASP A 43 -9.37 12.42 -29.43
N THR A 44 -10.48 13.08 -29.82
CA THR A 44 -11.35 13.90 -28.95
C THR A 44 -11.64 13.24 -27.59
N TRP A 45 -11.65 11.91 -27.57
CA TRP A 45 -11.80 11.08 -26.39
C TRP A 45 -10.69 11.25 -25.34
N ALA A 46 -9.41 11.26 -25.71
CA ALA A 46 -8.31 11.36 -24.75
C ALA A 46 -8.32 12.74 -24.07
N ARG A 47 -8.58 13.80 -24.85
CA ARG A 47 -8.81 15.15 -24.33
C ARG A 47 -9.98 15.22 -23.36
N GLN A 48 -11.10 14.56 -23.67
CA GLN A 48 -12.25 14.50 -22.74
C GLN A 48 -11.90 13.81 -21.41
N ARG A 49 -11.02 12.79 -21.43
CA ARG A 49 -10.55 12.15 -20.19
C ARG A 49 -9.64 13.07 -19.40
N VAL A 50 -8.69 13.73 -20.07
CA VAL A 50 -7.84 14.75 -19.44
C VAL A 50 -8.69 15.84 -18.79
N GLU A 51 -9.69 16.39 -19.48
CA GLU A 51 -10.58 17.40 -18.90
C GLU A 51 -11.42 16.86 -17.73
N ALA A 52 -11.79 15.57 -17.73
CA ALA A 52 -12.43 14.95 -16.57
C ALA A 52 -11.49 14.87 -15.36
N ILE A 53 -10.21 14.55 -15.55
CA ILE A 53 -9.19 14.60 -14.49
C ILE A 53 -9.05 16.02 -13.94
N LEU A 54 -8.95 17.02 -14.82
CA LEU A 54 -8.85 18.42 -14.40
C LEU A 54 -10.08 18.93 -13.64
N GLN A 55 -11.24 18.27 -13.79
CA GLN A 55 -12.45 18.56 -13.00
C GLN A 55 -12.48 17.83 -11.65
N PHE A 56 -11.77 16.71 -11.50
CA PHE A 56 -11.72 15.97 -10.24
C PHE A 56 -10.72 16.55 -9.26
N TYR A 57 -9.56 16.97 -9.76
CA TYR A 57 -8.40 17.30 -8.93
C TYR A 57 -8.12 18.80 -8.99
N SER A 58 -7.64 19.36 -7.86
CA SER A 58 -7.41 20.81 -7.71
C SER A 58 -6.11 21.27 -8.38
N PHE A 59 -6.03 21.17 -9.71
CA PHE A 59 -4.89 21.70 -10.47
C PHE A 59 -4.90 23.23 -10.54
N SER A 60 -3.72 23.84 -10.44
CA SER A 60 -3.51 25.25 -10.79
C SER A 60 -3.71 25.47 -12.28
N GLU A 61 -3.86 26.73 -12.71
CA GLU A 61 -3.95 27.05 -14.14
C GLU A 61 -2.71 26.55 -14.91
N ALA A 62 -1.52 26.75 -14.33
CA ALA A 62 -0.26 26.25 -14.89
C ALA A 62 -0.21 24.71 -14.92
N GLY A 63 -0.63 24.04 -13.83
CA GLY A 63 -0.71 22.59 -13.78
C GLY A 63 -1.70 22.02 -14.79
N ALA A 64 -2.87 22.62 -14.91
CA ALA A 64 -3.88 22.26 -15.89
C ALA A 64 -3.36 22.43 -17.33
N GLN A 65 -2.60 23.49 -17.60
CA GLN A 65 -1.97 23.70 -18.89
C GLN A 65 -0.93 22.60 -19.20
N VAL A 66 -0.03 22.29 -18.25
CA VAL A 66 0.93 21.18 -18.39
C VAL A 66 0.20 19.88 -18.74
N VAL A 67 -0.86 19.55 -17.99
CA VAL A 67 -1.64 18.33 -18.20
C VAL A 67 -2.35 18.31 -19.55
N ARG A 68 -2.84 19.45 -20.06
CA ARG A 68 -3.43 19.55 -21.41
C ARG A 68 -2.39 19.40 -22.51
N ASP A 69 -1.17 19.86 -22.27
CA ASP A 69 -0.05 19.80 -23.21
C ASP A 69 0.59 18.40 -23.27
N LEU A 70 0.31 17.53 -22.29
CA LEU A 70 0.71 16.14 -22.35
C LEU A 70 0.06 15.46 -23.54
N ASP A 71 0.88 14.77 -24.31
CA ASP A 71 0.42 13.88 -25.37
C ASP A 71 -0.10 12.58 -24.76
N VAL A 72 -1.28 12.67 -24.16
CA VAL A 72 -2.02 11.54 -23.62
C VAL A 72 -2.75 10.87 -24.78
N ARG A 73 -2.28 9.70 -25.16
CA ARG A 73 -2.92 8.89 -26.20
C ARG A 73 -3.60 7.70 -25.56
N HIS A 74 -4.81 7.42 -26.03
CA HIS A 74 -5.21 6.02 -26.06
C HIS A 74 -4.26 5.32 -27.03
N MET A 75 -3.63 4.23 -26.63
CA MET A 75 -2.84 3.47 -27.60
C MET A 75 -3.79 2.91 -28.65
N ILE A 76 -3.88 3.56 -29.83
CA ILE A 76 -4.76 3.12 -30.91
C ILE A 76 -4.45 1.66 -31.23
N GLY A 77 -5.47 0.80 -31.10
CA GLY A 77 -5.35 -0.64 -31.28
C GLY A 77 -5.04 -1.45 -30.01
N ARG A 78 -4.62 -0.82 -28.90
CA ARG A 78 -4.35 -1.53 -27.63
C ARG A 78 -5.42 -1.20 -26.59
N PRO A 79 -6.44 -2.03 -26.45
CA PRO A 79 -7.62 -1.67 -25.70
C PRO A 79 -7.35 -1.65 -24.19
N GLY A 80 -7.80 -0.58 -23.52
CA GLY A 80 -7.57 -0.38 -22.10
C GLY A 80 -6.15 0.06 -21.72
N TRP A 81 -5.36 0.55 -22.70
CA TRP A 81 -4.04 1.14 -22.49
C TRP A 81 -4.08 2.63 -22.82
N PHE A 82 -3.82 3.47 -21.85
CA PHE A 82 -3.44 4.85 -22.12
C PHE A 82 -1.91 4.95 -22.05
N GLY A 83 -1.35 5.96 -22.68
CA GLY A 83 0.03 6.33 -22.45
C GLY A 83 0.19 7.83 -22.51
N SER A 84 1.10 8.35 -21.70
CA SER A 84 1.58 9.74 -21.80
C SER A 84 3.00 9.72 -22.35
N TYR A 85 3.32 10.65 -23.24
CA TYR A 85 4.69 11.01 -23.55
C TYR A 85 5.11 12.17 -22.64
N GLY A 86 5.71 11.84 -21.50
CA GLY A 86 6.28 12.83 -20.58
C GLY A 86 7.72 13.20 -20.95
N ALA A 87 8.31 14.14 -20.21
CA ALA A 87 9.69 14.62 -20.40
C ALA A 87 10.76 13.50 -20.43
N ASN A 88 10.49 12.34 -19.82
CA ASN A 88 11.41 11.20 -19.73
C ASN A 88 10.98 9.94 -20.51
N GLY A 89 9.93 10.01 -21.35
CA GLY A 89 9.51 8.89 -22.20
C GLY A 89 8.08 8.39 -21.97
N TYR A 90 7.82 7.16 -22.43
CA TYR A 90 6.50 6.53 -22.43
C TYR A 90 6.15 5.96 -21.04
N PHE A 91 4.99 6.34 -20.50
CA PHE A 91 4.40 5.75 -19.29
C PHE A 91 3.14 4.96 -19.67
N GLY A 92 3.04 3.72 -19.21
CA GLY A 92 1.98 2.78 -19.62
C GLY A 92 0.85 2.70 -18.61
N ILE A 93 -0.33 3.16 -19.00
CA ILE A 93 -1.51 3.27 -18.15
C ILE A 93 -2.34 1.97 -18.24
N GLY A 94 -2.85 1.51 -17.10
CA GLY A 94 -3.88 0.48 -17.02
C GLY A 94 -5.29 0.98 -17.43
N SER A 95 -6.34 0.35 -16.88
CA SER A 95 -7.75 0.67 -17.20
C SER A 95 -8.07 2.16 -17.14
N ALA A 96 -9.06 2.63 -17.93
CA ALA A 96 -9.59 4.00 -18.01
C ALA A 96 -10.25 4.56 -16.74
N ARG A 97 -9.62 4.39 -15.57
CA ARG A 97 -10.10 4.89 -14.28
C ARG A 97 -9.46 6.23 -14.00
N PRO A 98 -10.19 7.23 -13.46
CA PRO A 98 -9.61 8.52 -13.14
C PRO A 98 -8.35 8.43 -12.26
N THR A 99 -8.37 7.58 -11.23
CA THR A 99 -7.21 7.33 -10.35
C THR A 99 -5.99 6.76 -11.08
N ALA A 100 -6.20 5.84 -12.03
CA ALA A 100 -5.11 5.27 -12.83
C ALA A 100 -4.54 6.28 -13.83
N ILE A 101 -5.38 7.16 -14.38
CA ILE A 101 -4.93 8.21 -15.31
C ILE A 101 -4.13 9.28 -14.55
N VAL A 102 -4.63 9.75 -13.39
CA VAL A 102 -3.91 10.76 -12.61
C VAL A 102 -2.59 10.22 -12.04
N HIS A 103 -2.52 8.94 -11.67
CA HIS A 103 -1.28 8.28 -11.27
C HIS A 103 -0.18 8.49 -12.31
N GLU A 104 -0.52 8.23 -13.56
CA GLU A 104 0.41 8.22 -14.69
C GLU A 104 0.73 9.64 -15.18
N ILE A 105 -0.25 10.55 -15.12
CA ILE A 105 -0.02 11.99 -15.34
C ILE A 105 0.92 12.54 -14.26
N SER A 106 0.81 12.08 -13.01
CA SER A 106 1.62 12.59 -11.90
C SER A 106 3.10 12.31 -12.10
N HIS A 107 3.48 11.16 -12.67
CA HIS A 107 4.86 10.88 -13.12
C HIS A 107 5.42 11.95 -14.06
N THR A 108 4.56 12.56 -14.87
CA THR A 108 4.97 13.54 -15.87
C THR A 108 4.95 14.97 -15.36
N LEU A 109 4.39 15.27 -14.18
CA LEU A 109 4.44 16.62 -13.61
C LEU A 109 5.87 17.00 -13.21
N TRP A 110 6.66 16.02 -12.78
CA TRP A 110 8.04 16.22 -12.33
C TRP A 110 8.92 16.72 -13.49
N GLY A 111 9.56 17.87 -13.30
CA GLY A 111 10.43 18.47 -14.32
C GLY A 111 9.84 19.60 -15.14
N HIS A 112 8.53 19.87 -15.07
CA HIS A 112 7.90 20.93 -15.87
C HIS A 112 8.03 22.34 -15.28
N ALA A 113 8.24 22.45 -13.96
CA ALA A 113 8.42 23.69 -13.24
C ALA A 113 9.64 23.62 -12.29
N PRO A 114 10.34 24.75 -12.06
CA PRO A 114 11.38 24.84 -11.04
C PRO A 114 10.85 24.51 -9.64
N VAL A 115 11.72 24.03 -8.76
CA VAL A 115 11.39 23.83 -7.33
C VAL A 115 11.23 25.21 -6.67
N VAL A 116 10.07 25.46 -6.07
CA VAL A 116 9.76 26.76 -5.47
C VAL A 116 10.74 27.08 -4.34
N GLY A 117 11.33 28.27 -4.37
CA GLY A 117 12.32 28.71 -3.38
C GLY A 117 13.69 28.03 -3.46
N LYS A 118 13.91 27.16 -4.46
CA LYS A 118 15.18 26.42 -4.66
C LYS A 118 15.59 26.42 -6.15
N PRO A 119 15.84 27.60 -6.76
CA PRO A 119 16.17 27.72 -8.19
C PRO A 119 17.45 26.98 -8.61
N GLU A 120 18.32 26.64 -7.65
CA GLU A 120 19.53 25.86 -7.86
C GLU A 120 19.29 24.37 -8.13
N LEU A 121 18.09 23.85 -7.81
CA LEU A 121 17.76 22.44 -8.00
C LEU A 121 17.24 22.20 -9.43
N SER A 122 18.02 21.42 -10.20
CA SER A 122 17.64 20.99 -11.55
C SER A 122 16.94 19.63 -11.55
N TRP A 123 15.93 19.48 -12.42
CA TRP A 123 15.28 18.21 -12.74
C TRP A 123 16.02 17.40 -13.81
N THR A 124 17.12 17.93 -14.34
CA THR A 124 18.01 17.22 -15.26
C THR A 124 19.19 16.63 -14.50
N ALA A 125 19.46 15.34 -14.71
CA ALA A 125 20.66 14.69 -14.18
C ALA A 125 21.91 15.20 -14.92
N LYS A 126 23.02 15.39 -14.20
CA LYS A 126 24.30 15.70 -14.83
C LYS A 126 24.88 14.46 -15.51
N GLU A 127 25.81 14.66 -16.44
CA GLU A 127 26.52 13.56 -17.10
C GLU A 127 27.17 12.63 -16.06
N GLY A 128 26.92 11.33 -16.17
CA GLY A 128 27.37 10.30 -15.21
C GLY A 128 26.55 10.18 -13.91
N GLU A 129 25.58 11.05 -13.64
CA GLU A 129 24.68 10.93 -12.49
C GLU A 129 23.43 10.13 -12.83
N ARG A 130 23.00 9.24 -11.91
CA ARG A 130 21.79 8.42 -12.10
C ARG A 130 20.49 9.18 -11.88
N LEU A 131 20.49 10.20 -11.02
CA LEU A 131 19.29 10.94 -10.59
C LEU A 131 19.56 12.44 -10.63
N ALA A 132 18.53 13.23 -10.97
CA ALA A 132 18.61 14.68 -10.96
C ALA A 132 18.70 15.26 -9.53
N PRO A 133 19.41 16.39 -9.32
CA PRO A 133 19.53 17.03 -8.01
C PRO A 133 18.20 17.34 -7.33
N ALA A 134 17.19 17.82 -8.07
CA ALA A 134 15.86 18.09 -7.53
C ALA A 134 15.16 16.81 -7.04
N TYR A 135 15.37 15.69 -7.74
CA TYR A 135 14.80 14.40 -7.37
C TYR A 135 15.50 13.80 -6.14
N VAL A 136 16.82 13.98 -6.01
CA VAL A 136 17.56 13.63 -4.78
C VAL A 136 17.04 14.43 -3.58
N ALA A 137 16.82 15.74 -3.75
CA ALA A 137 16.25 16.60 -2.72
C ALA A 137 14.83 16.15 -2.33
N PHE A 138 13.97 15.86 -3.31
CA PHE A 138 12.61 15.37 -3.07
C PHE A 138 12.60 14.08 -2.24
N ARG A 139 13.47 13.11 -2.59
CA ARG A 139 13.60 11.85 -1.85
C ARG A 139 13.99 12.10 -0.39
N LYS A 140 14.97 12.97 -0.16
CA LYS A 140 15.40 13.36 1.18
C LYS A 140 14.26 14.01 1.96
N ASP A 141 13.51 14.92 1.36
CA ASP A 141 12.39 15.60 2.01
C ASP A 141 11.24 14.63 2.36
N LEU A 142 11.02 13.61 1.53
CA LEU A 142 10.04 12.56 1.82
C LEU A 142 10.49 11.67 2.99
N GLU A 143 11.78 11.35 3.09
CA GLU A 143 12.35 10.66 4.25
C GLU A 143 12.30 11.53 5.52
N THR A 144 12.62 12.82 5.42
CA THR A 144 12.51 13.80 6.52
C THR A 144 11.06 13.91 6.99
N PHE A 145 10.10 14.01 6.07
CA PHE A 145 8.67 14.03 6.39
C PHE A 145 8.26 12.84 7.28
N LEU A 146 8.77 11.64 6.98
CA LEU A 146 8.45 10.45 7.77
C LEU A 146 9.08 10.41 9.16
N GLN A 147 10.14 11.20 9.37
CA GLN A 147 10.83 11.35 10.66
C GLN A 147 10.26 12.47 11.53
N GLN A 148 9.47 13.39 10.97
CA GLN A 148 8.84 14.48 11.71
C GLN A 148 7.89 14.00 12.81
N GLN A 149 7.57 14.95 13.70
CA GLN A 149 6.59 14.81 14.78
C GLN A 149 5.22 14.41 14.24
N PRO A 150 4.41 13.69 15.05
CA PRO A 150 3.07 13.30 14.64
C PRO A 150 2.15 14.52 14.77
N ASP A 151 1.97 15.24 13.68
CA ASP A 151 1.08 16.40 13.49
C ASP A 151 -0.22 16.01 12.73
N GLY A 152 -0.91 16.99 12.15
CA GLY A 152 -2.11 16.78 11.31
C GLY A 152 -1.90 15.95 10.04
N PHE A 153 -0.66 15.61 9.67
CA PHE A 153 -0.32 14.74 8.53
C PHE A 153 0.02 13.30 8.96
N GLU A 154 -0.15 12.93 10.23
CA GLU A 154 0.10 11.57 10.72
C GLU A 154 -0.72 10.47 10.00
N PRO A 155 -1.97 10.69 9.52
CA PRO A 155 -2.66 9.70 8.68
C PRO A 155 -1.87 9.30 7.44
N LEU A 156 -1.31 10.29 6.72
CA LEU A 156 -0.46 10.05 5.55
C LEU A 156 0.85 9.35 5.96
N ARG A 157 1.53 9.81 7.01
CA ARG A 157 2.77 9.14 7.49
C ARG A 157 2.50 7.68 7.87
N ALA A 158 1.39 7.41 8.55
CA ALA A 158 0.99 6.05 8.93
C ALA A 158 0.78 5.15 7.70
N ARG A 159 0.14 5.66 6.64
CA ARG A 159 -0.02 4.94 5.37
C ARG A 159 1.33 4.68 4.68
N LEU A 160 2.21 5.66 4.67
CA LEU A 160 3.53 5.52 4.05
C LEU A 160 4.40 4.50 4.80
N ARG A 161 4.38 4.48 6.14
CA ARG A 161 5.13 3.51 6.97
C ARG A 161 4.68 2.05 6.78
N GLN A 162 3.54 1.82 6.14
CA GLN A 162 3.00 0.50 5.82
C GLN A 162 3.40 -0.01 4.42
N ILE A 163 4.18 0.75 3.64
CA ILE A 163 4.65 0.29 2.34
C ILE A 163 5.59 -0.93 2.52
N PRO A 164 5.34 -2.05 1.80
CA PRO A 164 6.10 -3.29 1.98
C PRO A 164 7.62 -3.14 1.83
N ASP A 165 8.08 -2.33 0.87
CA ASP A 165 9.50 -2.17 0.57
C ASP A 165 10.27 -1.32 1.60
N LEU A 166 9.58 -0.67 2.55
CA LEU A 166 10.25 -0.03 3.70
C LEU A 166 10.85 -1.06 4.68
N ILE A 167 10.47 -2.33 4.53
CA ILE A 167 10.97 -3.43 5.35
C ILE A 167 12.30 -3.99 4.78
N SER A 168 12.50 -3.92 3.46
CA SER A 168 13.60 -4.63 2.78
C SER A 168 14.89 -3.82 2.60
N GLY A 169 14.90 -2.52 2.90
CA GLY A 169 16.10 -1.66 2.86
C GLY A 169 16.66 -1.37 1.45
N SER A 170 15.93 -1.68 0.39
CA SER A 170 16.36 -1.61 -1.02
C SER A 170 16.34 -0.20 -1.64
N GLY A 171 16.50 0.85 -0.84
CA GLY A 171 16.44 2.24 -1.31
C GLY A 171 15.02 2.73 -1.63
N TYR A 172 14.03 2.25 -0.89
CA TYR A 172 12.62 2.73 -0.82
C TYR A 172 11.92 3.03 -2.17
N PRO A 173 12.04 2.21 -3.22
CA PRO A 173 11.42 2.50 -4.53
C PRO A 173 9.91 2.69 -4.42
N GLY A 174 9.21 1.89 -3.62
CA GLY A 174 7.76 2.05 -3.39
C GLY A 174 7.38 3.36 -2.68
N LEU A 175 8.23 3.88 -1.77
CA LEU A 175 7.99 5.17 -1.12
C LEU A 175 8.09 6.31 -2.14
N TYR A 176 9.16 6.30 -2.93
CA TYR A 176 9.40 7.33 -3.93
C TYR A 176 8.36 7.31 -5.04
N HIS A 177 7.99 6.12 -5.51
CA HIS A 177 6.93 5.94 -6.49
C HIS A 177 5.58 6.47 -5.97
N LEU A 178 5.23 6.19 -4.71
CA LEU A 178 3.99 6.71 -4.13
C LEU A 178 4.02 8.23 -4.03
N GLY A 179 5.13 8.81 -3.55
CA GLY A 179 5.31 10.25 -3.56
C GLY A 179 5.11 10.83 -4.97
N GLU A 180 5.77 10.23 -5.96
CA GLU A 180 5.78 10.71 -7.35
C GLU A 180 4.41 10.60 -8.06
N ALA A 181 3.74 9.46 -7.91
CA ALA A 181 2.59 9.09 -8.72
C ALA A 181 1.26 9.16 -7.97
N GLU A 182 1.24 8.85 -6.68
CA GLU A 182 0.00 8.67 -5.93
C GLU A 182 -0.36 9.87 -5.06
N LEU A 183 0.57 10.76 -4.74
CA LEU A 183 0.27 11.82 -3.78
C LEU A 183 -0.82 12.79 -4.28
N VAL A 184 -0.88 13.04 -5.60
CA VAL A 184 -1.96 13.82 -6.23
C VAL A 184 -3.31 13.10 -6.09
N SER A 185 -3.36 11.78 -6.34
CA SER A 185 -4.60 10.99 -6.23
C SER A 185 -5.07 10.88 -4.77
N TYR A 186 -4.15 10.66 -3.84
CA TYR A 186 -4.42 10.52 -2.41
C TYR A 186 -4.93 11.80 -1.78
N THR A 187 -4.43 12.96 -2.23
CA THR A 187 -4.86 14.27 -1.74
C THR A 187 -6.04 14.86 -2.52
N GLY A 188 -6.48 14.22 -3.59
CA GLY A 188 -7.46 14.83 -4.51
C GLY A 188 -6.94 16.11 -5.16
N GLY A 189 -5.61 16.20 -5.33
CA GLY A 189 -4.91 17.39 -5.81
C GLY A 189 -4.95 18.56 -4.83
N ASN A 190 -5.44 18.38 -3.59
CA ASN A 190 -5.54 19.44 -2.62
C ASN A 190 -4.17 19.73 -1.98
N LEU A 191 -3.60 20.90 -2.28
CA LEU A 191 -2.30 21.32 -1.75
C LEU A 191 -2.26 21.41 -0.21
N ASN A 192 -3.40 21.63 0.46
CA ASN A 192 -3.47 21.66 1.93
C ASN A 192 -3.16 20.29 2.55
N LEU A 193 -3.49 19.20 1.85
CA LEU A 193 -3.21 17.83 2.27
C LEU A 193 -1.79 17.37 1.92
N ILE A 194 -1.05 18.14 1.12
CA ILE A 194 0.37 17.94 0.87
C ILE A 194 1.18 18.47 2.07
N PRO A 195 2.08 17.67 2.66
CA PRO A 195 2.93 18.11 3.78
C PRO A 195 3.74 19.36 3.43
N PRO A 196 3.90 20.34 4.36
CA PRO A 196 4.59 21.60 4.09
C PRO A 196 5.98 21.43 3.45
N ILE A 197 6.79 20.50 3.96
CA ILE A 197 8.13 20.21 3.43
C ILE A 197 8.11 19.78 1.96
N LEU A 198 7.02 19.16 1.48
CA LEU A 198 6.87 18.72 0.09
C LEU A 198 6.19 19.76 -0.81
N ARG A 199 5.47 20.75 -0.26
CA ARG A 199 4.64 21.69 -1.06
C ARG A 199 5.41 22.41 -2.15
N LYS A 200 6.69 22.71 -1.95
CA LYS A 200 7.58 23.34 -2.95
C LYS A 200 7.71 22.57 -4.27
N TYR A 201 7.42 21.26 -4.28
CA TYR A 201 7.42 20.43 -5.47
C TYR A 201 6.06 20.39 -6.19
N TYR A 202 4.97 20.71 -5.49
CA TYR A 202 3.60 20.55 -5.99
C TYR A 202 2.84 21.85 -6.20
N SER A 203 3.18 22.93 -5.49
CA SER A 203 2.50 24.22 -5.59
C SER A 203 2.54 24.88 -6.97
N PRO A 204 3.50 24.57 -7.89
CA PRO A 204 3.37 25.01 -9.28
C PRO A 204 2.17 24.38 -10.01
N TYR A 205 1.75 23.17 -9.61
CA TYR A 205 0.77 22.36 -10.33
C TYR A 205 -0.58 22.26 -9.63
N LEU A 206 -0.63 22.44 -8.31
CA LEU A 206 -1.83 22.26 -7.49
C LEU A 206 -2.23 23.55 -6.78
N THR A 207 -3.52 23.70 -6.49
CA THR A 207 -4.05 24.76 -5.63
C THR A 207 -4.54 24.19 -4.31
N GLU A 208 -4.84 25.07 -3.37
CA GLU A 208 -5.65 24.70 -2.21
C GLU A 208 -7.00 24.14 -2.70
N GLY A 209 -7.43 23.04 -2.07
CA GLY A 209 -8.69 22.36 -2.37
C GLY A 209 -9.71 22.51 -1.24
N GLY A 210 -10.77 21.71 -1.31
CA GLY A 210 -11.93 21.84 -0.43
C GLY A 210 -11.75 21.38 1.03
N PHE A 211 -10.60 20.83 1.40
CA PHE A 211 -10.29 20.41 2.77
C PHE A 211 -9.08 21.20 3.30
N ALA A 212 -9.16 21.69 4.53
CA ALA A 212 -8.03 22.36 5.19
C ALA A 212 -7.05 21.37 5.83
N SER A 213 -7.49 20.15 6.15
CA SER A 213 -6.70 19.15 6.88
C SER A 213 -7.08 17.70 6.56
N TRP A 214 -6.17 16.77 6.86
CA TRP A 214 -6.45 15.32 6.76
C TRP A 214 -7.56 14.89 7.72
N ASP A 215 -7.64 15.52 8.89
CA ASP A 215 -8.68 15.21 9.88
C ASP A 215 -10.07 15.54 9.36
N GLU A 216 -10.23 16.69 8.70
CA GLU A 216 -11.47 17.08 8.02
C GLU A 216 -11.81 16.12 6.87
N ALA A 217 -10.83 15.80 6.01
CA ALA A 217 -11.05 14.88 4.90
C ALA A 217 -11.43 13.47 5.38
N ALA A 218 -10.78 12.96 6.43
CA ALA A 218 -11.10 11.68 7.05
C ALA A 218 -12.50 11.69 7.68
N ARG A 219 -12.87 12.79 8.36
CA ARG A 219 -14.18 12.95 8.99
C ARG A 219 -15.30 12.89 7.97
N TRP A 220 -15.17 13.70 6.93
CA TRP A 220 -16.12 13.73 5.83
C TRP A 220 -16.21 12.35 5.15
N TYR A 221 -15.08 11.71 4.82
CA TYR A 221 -15.06 10.42 4.11
C TYR A 221 -15.72 9.28 4.90
N LEU A 222 -15.41 9.14 6.20
CA LEU A 222 -15.96 8.07 7.04
C LEU A 222 -17.48 8.20 7.22
N SER A 223 -18.00 9.42 7.10
CA SER A 223 -19.40 9.76 7.30
C SER A 223 -20.27 9.52 6.07
N LEU A 224 -19.66 9.21 4.93
CA LEU A 224 -20.39 8.93 3.70
C LEU A 224 -21.05 7.53 3.71
N PRO A 225 -22.24 7.37 3.10
CA PRO A 225 -22.79 6.06 2.77
C PRO A 225 -21.84 5.22 1.90
N GLY A 226 -21.96 3.88 1.92
CA GLY A 226 -21.03 2.99 1.21
C GLY A 226 -20.92 3.27 -0.32
N ASP A 227 -22.03 3.59 -0.97
CA ASP A 227 -22.03 3.93 -2.40
C ASP A 227 -21.35 5.28 -2.69
N GLU A 228 -21.50 6.26 -1.79
CA GLU A 228 -20.85 7.56 -1.90
C GLU A 228 -19.36 7.47 -1.58
N ARG A 229 -18.95 6.65 -0.60
CA ARG A 229 -17.53 6.36 -0.32
C ARG A 229 -16.80 5.77 -1.51
N ARG A 230 -17.41 4.80 -2.19
CA ARG A 230 -16.84 4.21 -3.40
C ARG A 230 -16.62 5.27 -4.49
N LEU A 231 -17.59 6.19 -4.68
CA LEU A 231 -17.42 7.30 -5.62
C LEU A 231 -16.37 8.30 -5.12
N ALA A 232 -16.25 8.49 -3.81
CA ALA A 232 -15.21 9.29 -3.18
C ALA A 232 -13.79 8.80 -3.50
N ASP A 233 -13.57 7.50 -3.44
CA ASP A 233 -12.28 6.88 -3.77
C ASP A 233 -11.82 7.15 -5.21
N VAL A 234 -12.71 7.61 -6.11
CA VAL A 234 -12.34 7.99 -7.48
C VAL A 234 -11.59 9.32 -7.53
N TYR A 235 -11.86 10.25 -6.60
CA TYR A 235 -11.28 11.59 -6.64
C TYR A 235 -10.41 11.93 -5.42
N ILE A 236 -10.52 11.21 -4.31
CA ILE A 236 -9.64 11.40 -3.16
C ILE A 236 -9.32 10.07 -2.50
N GLY A 237 -8.04 9.75 -2.35
CA GLY A 237 -7.58 8.47 -1.80
C GLY A 237 -7.61 8.37 -0.27
N VAL A 238 -8.55 9.04 0.42
CA VAL A 238 -8.69 8.96 1.88
C VAL A 238 -8.96 7.52 2.34
N GLY A 239 -9.70 6.73 1.53
CA GLY A 239 -9.96 5.32 1.81
C GLY A 239 -8.71 4.43 1.88
N HIS A 240 -7.55 4.91 1.39
CA HIS A 240 -6.28 4.20 1.51
C HIS A 240 -5.57 4.45 2.85
N MET A 241 -6.03 5.38 3.69
CA MET A 241 -5.40 5.70 4.97
C MET A 241 -5.84 4.72 6.06
N PRO A 242 -4.96 4.36 7.02
CA PRO A 242 -5.31 3.47 8.14
C PRO A 242 -6.13 4.23 9.20
N LEU A 243 -7.35 4.65 8.84
CA LEU A 243 -8.18 5.54 9.64
C LEU A 243 -8.67 4.93 10.96
N GLY A 244 -8.70 3.60 11.09
CA GLY A 244 -9.17 2.92 12.31
C GLY A 244 -8.35 3.22 13.58
N GLY A 245 -7.12 3.74 13.45
CA GLY A 245 -6.30 4.20 14.58
C GLY A 245 -6.50 5.68 14.94
N PHE A 246 -7.30 6.42 14.17
CA PHE A 246 -7.59 7.82 14.39
C PHE A 246 -9.04 7.92 14.88
N ALA A 247 -9.24 8.56 16.03
CA ALA A 247 -10.57 8.67 16.62
C ALA A 247 -11.35 9.79 15.94
N VAL A 248 -11.78 9.52 14.71
CA VAL A 248 -12.51 10.45 13.86
C VAL A 248 -14.01 10.32 14.14
N GLU A 249 -14.64 11.39 14.61
CA GLU A 249 -16.09 11.41 14.86
C GLU A 249 -16.87 11.53 13.55
N GLU A 250 -17.92 10.75 13.33
CA GLU A 250 -18.73 10.89 12.11
C GLU A 250 -19.52 12.22 12.08
N GLU A 251 -19.56 12.87 10.92
CA GLU A 251 -20.37 14.04 10.57
C GLU A 251 -21.77 13.59 10.12
N PRO A 252 -22.85 13.87 10.89
CA PRO A 252 -24.19 13.29 10.65
C PRO A 252 -24.88 13.66 9.33
N LYS A 253 -24.26 14.48 8.47
CA LYS A 253 -24.82 15.02 7.22
C LYS A 253 -23.81 15.10 6.08
N ALA A 254 -22.68 14.39 6.17
CA ALA A 254 -21.72 14.37 5.07
C ALA A 254 -22.38 13.83 3.79
N LYS A 255 -22.12 14.51 2.67
CA LYS A 255 -22.55 14.09 1.34
C LYS A 255 -21.42 14.28 0.36
N LEU A 256 -21.39 13.42 -0.65
CA LEU A 256 -20.57 13.60 -1.82
C LEU A 256 -21.07 14.83 -2.62
N PRO A 257 -20.20 15.82 -2.93
CA PRO A 257 -20.62 16.95 -3.74
C PRO A 257 -21.15 16.51 -5.11
N GLU A 258 -22.23 17.15 -5.58
CA GLU A 258 -22.98 16.70 -6.75
C GLU A 258 -22.15 16.66 -8.04
N ALA A 259 -21.26 17.64 -8.24
CA ALA A 259 -20.41 17.70 -9.42
C ALA A 259 -19.43 16.51 -9.50
N PRO A 260 -18.60 16.21 -8.47
CA PRO A 260 -17.82 14.99 -8.39
C PRO A 260 -18.64 13.70 -8.53
N ALA A 261 -19.83 13.62 -7.93
CA ALA A 261 -20.71 12.45 -8.07
C ALA A 261 -21.11 12.20 -9.53
N LYS A 262 -21.63 13.25 -10.20
CA LYS A 262 -22.06 13.19 -11.61
C LYS A 262 -20.89 12.91 -12.54
N LEU A 263 -19.71 13.44 -12.23
CA LEU A 263 -18.49 13.21 -12.99
C LEU A 263 -18.04 11.74 -12.85
N ALA A 264 -17.97 11.20 -11.64
CA ALA A 264 -17.62 9.80 -11.38
C ALA A 264 -18.60 8.83 -12.06
N GLU A 265 -19.90 9.07 -11.94
CA GLU A 265 -20.92 8.30 -12.65
C GLU A 265 -20.72 8.35 -14.17
N ARG A 266 -20.49 9.55 -14.73
CA ARG A 266 -20.25 9.72 -16.18
C ARG A 266 -19.02 8.93 -16.63
N GLU A 267 -17.95 8.96 -15.86
CA GLU A 267 -16.72 8.22 -16.14
C GLU A 267 -16.94 6.70 -16.09
N GLU A 268 -17.67 6.19 -15.09
CA GLU A 268 -18.02 4.77 -14.99
C GLU A 268 -18.91 4.29 -16.15
N ARG A 269 -19.92 5.08 -16.52
CA ARG A 269 -20.76 4.80 -17.71
C ARG A 269 -19.91 4.81 -18.98
N ARG A 270 -19.01 5.77 -19.12
CA ARG A 270 -18.13 5.85 -20.29
C ARG A 270 -17.16 4.67 -20.37
N ARG A 271 -16.66 4.15 -19.24
CA ARG A 271 -15.85 2.91 -19.19
C ARG A 271 -16.59 1.71 -19.79
N LEU A 272 -17.89 1.56 -19.52
CA LEU A 272 -18.72 0.52 -20.14
C LEU A 272 -18.83 0.71 -21.66
N ALA A 273 -19.09 1.94 -22.10
CA ALA A 273 -19.19 2.26 -23.52
C ALA A 273 -17.88 2.02 -24.27
N ASP A 274 -16.75 2.41 -23.68
CA ASP A 274 -15.42 2.23 -24.24
C ASP A 274 -15.09 0.73 -24.36
N PHE A 275 -15.37 -0.06 -23.32
CA PHE A 275 -15.21 -1.52 -23.39
C PHE A 275 -16.01 -2.12 -24.56
N ALA A 276 -17.27 -1.71 -24.73
CA ALA A 276 -18.11 -2.22 -25.81
C ALA A 276 -17.62 -1.82 -27.21
N GLN A 277 -17.14 -0.59 -27.37
CA GLN A 277 -16.59 -0.09 -28.64
C GLN A 277 -15.28 -0.80 -29.01
N GLN A 278 -14.42 -1.04 -28.02
CA GLN A 278 -13.09 -1.61 -28.21
C GLN A 278 -13.05 -3.14 -28.10
N TYR A 279 -14.17 -3.78 -27.77
CA TYR A 279 -14.27 -5.21 -27.48
C TYR A 279 -13.51 -6.10 -28.48
N ALA A 280 -13.64 -5.83 -29.78
CA ALA A 280 -12.98 -6.64 -30.81
C ALA A 280 -11.44 -6.54 -30.81
N LEU A 281 -10.87 -5.47 -30.26
CA LEU A 281 -9.41 -5.30 -30.18
C LEU A 281 -8.78 -6.22 -29.13
N TYR A 282 -9.52 -6.59 -28.08
CA TYR A 282 -9.01 -7.41 -26.99
C TYR A 282 -8.60 -8.82 -27.43
N PHE A 283 -9.19 -9.29 -28.53
CA PHE A 283 -8.99 -10.62 -29.09
C PHE A 283 -8.21 -10.63 -30.42
N LYS A 284 -7.79 -9.46 -30.90
CA LYS A 284 -6.92 -9.35 -32.08
C LYS A 284 -5.45 -9.44 -31.67
N ASP A 285 -4.65 -10.05 -32.54
CA ASP A 285 -3.20 -9.95 -32.43
C ASP A 285 -2.76 -8.53 -32.76
N MET A 286 -1.93 -7.93 -31.90
CA MET A 286 -1.50 -6.54 -31.99
C MET A 286 0.03 -6.51 -32.15
N ASP A 287 0.52 -6.13 -33.33
CA ASP A 287 1.93 -5.83 -33.65
C ASP A 287 2.98 -6.73 -32.95
N GLY A 288 2.76 -8.06 -32.95
CA GLY A 288 3.69 -9.04 -32.38
C GLY A 288 3.58 -9.27 -30.87
N HIS A 289 2.59 -8.66 -30.21
CA HIS A 289 2.32 -8.82 -28.77
C HIS A 289 1.23 -9.86 -28.45
N GLY A 290 0.59 -10.47 -29.45
CA GLY A 290 -0.52 -11.40 -29.22
C GLY A 290 -1.81 -10.70 -28.73
N PRO A 291 -2.95 -11.41 -28.66
CA PRO A 291 -4.17 -10.85 -28.10
C PRO A 291 -4.05 -10.58 -26.60
N VAL A 292 -4.57 -9.42 -26.17
CA VAL A 292 -4.54 -8.92 -24.78
C VAL A 292 -5.15 -9.91 -23.79
N VAL A 293 -6.17 -10.68 -24.22
CA VAL A 293 -6.98 -11.59 -23.37
C VAL A 293 -6.33 -12.97 -23.12
N ARG A 294 -5.03 -13.16 -23.37
CA ARG A 294 -4.36 -14.42 -23.00
C ARG A 294 -4.09 -14.57 -21.50
N ASP A 295 -4.13 -13.48 -20.73
CA ASP A 295 -4.08 -13.55 -19.27
C ASP A 295 -5.50 -13.60 -18.68
N PHE A 296 -5.96 -14.80 -18.36
CA PHE A 296 -7.28 -15.02 -17.76
C PHE A 296 -7.44 -14.34 -16.39
N ARG A 297 -6.38 -14.14 -15.59
CA ARG A 297 -6.52 -13.47 -14.28
C ARG A 297 -6.85 -11.99 -14.47
N PHE A 298 -6.10 -11.33 -15.35
CA PHE A 298 -6.39 -9.96 -15.76
C PHE A 298 -7.80 -9.86 -16.36
N TRP A 299 -8.14 -10.71 -17.33
CA TRP A 299 -9.43 -10.65 -18.02
C TRP A 299 -10.60 -10.92 -17.09
N ARG A 300 -10.51 -11.93 -16.21
CA ARG A 300 -11.54 -12.22 -15.21
C ARG A 300 -11.80 -11.00 -14.33
N GLY A 301 -10.76 -10.43 -13.73
CA GLY A 301 -10.90 -9.28 -12.84
C GLY A 301 -11.47 -8.06 -13.56
N TYR A 302 -10.98 -7.79 -14.76
CA TYR A 302 -11.44 -6.68 -15.60
C TYR A 302 -12.91 -6.82 -16.02
N VAL A 303 -13.33 -8.01 -16.46
CA VAL A 303 -14.72 -8.28 -16.86
C VAL A 303 -15.66 -8.25 -15.65
N GLN A 304 -15.25 -8.81 -14.51
CA GLN A 304 -16.04 -8.75 -13.28
C GLN A 304 -16.25 -7.31 -12.83
N ASP A 305 -15.22 -6.47 -12.86
CA ASP A 305 -15.34 -5.05 -12.52
C ASP A 305 -16.34 -4.31 -13.43
N LEU A 306 -16.27 -4.55 -14.75
CA LEU A 306 -17.21 -3.97 -15.71
C LEU A 306 -18.62 -4.54 -15.54
N MET A 307 -18.77 -5.82 -15.21
CA MET A 307 -20.06 -6.43 -14.90
C MET A 307 -20.71 -5.78 -13.67
N HIS A 308 -19.98 -5.54 -12.58
CA HIS A 308 -20.50 -4.84 -11.41
C HIS A 308 -20.82 -3.37 -11.71
N THR A 309 -20.03 -2.74 -12.58
CA THR A 309 -20.32 -1.38 -13.08
C THR A 309 -21.60 -1.35 -13.91
N HIS A 310 -21.83 -2.33 -14.77
CA HIS A 310 -23.09 -2.50 -15.52
C HIS A 310 -24.27 -2.77 -14.58
N GLY A 311 -24.09 -3.53 -13.50
CA GLY A 311 -25.14 -3.74 -12.50
C GLY A 311 -25.65 -2.44 -11.86
N ARG A 312 -24.80 -1.41 -11.79
CA ARG A 312 -25.14 -0.07 -11.27
C ARG A 312 -25.72 0.84 -12.36
N TYR A 313 -25.23 0.74 -13.60
CA TYR A 313 -25.69 1.56 -14.72
C TYR A 313 -26.17 0.73 -15.92
N PRO A 314 -27.21 -0.11 -15.75
CA PRO A 314 -27.58 -1.13 -16.72
C PRO A 314 -28.03 -0.56 -18.07
N ASP A 315 -28.59 0.65 -18.06
CA ASP A 315 -29.11 1.29 -19.27
C ASP A 315 -27.99 1.67 -20.26
N THR A 316 -26.76 1.85 -19.77
CA THR A 316 -25.62 2.29 -20.57
C THR A 316 -25.35 1.32 -21.73
N LEU A 317 -25.20 0.03 -21.44
CA LEU A 317 -24.97 -0.98 -22.48
C LEU A 317 -26.26 -1.36 -23.21
N ARG A 318 -27.43 -1.33 -22.54
CA ARG A 318 -28.73 -1.66 -23.16
C ARG A 318 -29.11 -0.68 -24.27
N ALA A 319 -28.82 0.61 -24.07
CA ALA A 319 -29.09 1.66 -25.05
C ALA A 319 -28.15 1.61 -26.26
N MET A 320 -26.96 1.01 -26.14
CA MET A 320 -26.01 0.92 -27.24
C MET A 320 -26.47 -0.06 -28.33
N PRO A 321 -26.33 0.27 -29.63
CA PRO A 321 -26.65 -0.67 -30.71
C PRO A 321 -25.61 -1.79 -30.83
N GLY A 322 -26.00 -2.87 -31.52
CA GLY A 322 -25.11 -3.94 -31.92
C GLY A 322 -24.41 -4.63 -30.74
N ARG A 323 -23.07 -4.57 -30.72
CA ARG A 323 -22.24 -5.31 -29.76
C ARG A 323 -22.43 -4.83 -28.31
N GLY A 324 -22.67 -3.54 -28.07
CA GLY A 324 -22.90 -3.01 -26.72
C GLY A 324 -24.08 -3.68 -26.02
N ARG A 325 -25.25 -3.72 -26.67
CA ARG A 325 -26.44 -4.43 -26.16
C ARG A 325 -26.17 -5.91 -25.90
N ARG A 326 -25.42 -6.57 -26.78
CA ARG A 326 -25.07 -8.00 -26.62
C ARG A 326 -24.20 -8.23 -25.39
N ILE A 327 -23.22 -7.36 -25.13
CA ILE A 327 -22.38 -7.41 -23.92
C ILE A 327 -23.23 -7.18 -22.68
N GLY A 328 -24.09 -6.14 -22.69
CA GLY A 328 -25.01 -5.87 -21.59
C GLY A 328 -25.89 -7.07 -21.24
N ALA A 329 -26.41 -7.78 -22.25
CA ALA A 329 -27.16 -9.02 -22.03
C ALA A 329 -26.33 -10.16 -21.41
N GLN A 330 -25.02 -10.24 -21.69
CA GLN A 330 -24.15 -11.22 -21.00
C GLN A 330 -23.88 -10.82 -19.56
N PHE A 331 -23.68 -9.53 -19.28
CA PHE A 331 -23.53 -9.02 -17.91
C PHE A 331 -24.80 -9.20 -17.08
N ASP A 332 -25.98 -8.92 -17.65
CA ASP A 332 -27.27 -9.21 -17.02
C ASP A 332 -27.39 -10.70 -16.65
N PHE A 333 -26.96 -11.60 -17.56
CA PHE A 333 -26.94 -13.03 -17.27
C PHE A 333 -25.95 -13.41 -16.17
N LEU A 334 -24.72 -12.88 -16.20
CA LEU A 334 -23.70 -13.19 -15.18
C LEU A 334 -24.12 -12.68 -13.79
N LEU A 335 -24.69 -11.48 -13.70
CA LEU A 335 -25.26 -10.94 -12.45
C LEU A 335 -26.42 -11.81 -11.95
N ALA A 336 -27.30 -12.27 -12.85
CA ALA A 336 -28.36 -13.21 -12.49
C ALA A 336 -27.80 -14.57 -12.03
N LEU A 337 -26.71 -15.04 -12.65
CA LEU A 337 -26.01 -16.26 -12.28
C LEU A 337 -25.41 -16.16 -10.86
N GLU A 338 -24.82 -15.01 -10.50
CA GLU A 338 -24.30 -14.76 -9.15
C GLU A 338 -25.37 -14.67 -8.07
N ARG A 339 -26.57 -14.21 -8.42
CA ARG A 339 -27.72 -14.14 -7.50
C ARG A 339 -28.48 -15.46 -7.39
N ALA A 340 -28.33 -16.36 -8.36
CA ALA A 340 -29.04 -17.64 -8.36
C ALA A 340 -28.57 -18.56 -7.22
N PRO A 341 -29.44 -19.48 -6.72
CA PRO A 341 -29.03 -20.51 -5.78
C PRO A 341 -27.90 -21.36 -6.34
N GLN A 342 -26.91 -21.72 -5.50
CA GLN A 342 -25.70 -22.43 -5.91
C GLN A 342 -25.96 -23.67 -6.77
N GLY A 343 -26.95 -24.50 -6.39
CA GLY A 343 -27.32 -25.72 -7.12
C GLY A 343 -27.87 -25.48 -8.54
N ARG A 344 -28.37 -24.27 -8.86
CA ARG A 344 -28.88 -23.92 -10.19
C ARG A 344 -27.84 -23.30 -11.11
N ARG A 345 -26.75 -22.74 -10.58
CA ARG A 345 -25.79 -21.95 -11.36
C ARG A 345 -25.16 -22.76 -12.50
N ALA A 346 -24.72 -23.98 -12.23
CA ALA A 346 -24.11 -24.84 -13.25
C ALA A 346 -25.06 -25.18 -14.39
N ALA A 347 -26.33 -25.45 -14.09
CA ALA A 347 -27.36 -25.72 -15.10
C ALA A 347 -27.65 -24.49 -15.96
N MET A 348 -27.80 -23.31 -15.33
CA MET A 348 -28.00 -22.03 -16.03
C MET A 348 -26.83 -21.71 -16.96
N ALA A 349 -25.59 -21.80 -16.46
CA ALA A 349 -24.40 -21.53 -17.26
C ALA A 349 -24.27 -22.53 -18.43
N ARG A 350 -24.61 -23.81 -18.22
CA ARG A 350 -24.59 -24.85 -19.26
C ARG A 350 -25.54 -24.53 -20.39
N GLU A 351 -26.79 -24.20 -20.07
CA GLU A 351 -27.80 -23.81 -21.05
C GLU A 351 -27.32 -22.61 -21.87
N ARG A 352 -26.71 -21.63 -21.21
CA ARG A 352 -26.18 -20.43 -21.87
C ARG A 352 -25.02 -20.74 -22.81
N ILE A 353 -24.01 -21.49 -22.37
CA ILE A 353 -22.84 -21.88 -23.18
C ILE A 353 -23.24 -22.66 -24.44
N LEU A 354 -24.24 -23.53 -24.32
CA LEU A 354 -24.75 -24.31 -25.45
C LEU A 354 -25.44 -23.44 -26.49
N ARG A 355 -26.22 -22.44 -26.05
CA ARG A 355 -27.07 -21.63 -26.93
C ARG A 355 -26.38 -20.38 -27.49
N ASP A 356 -25.50 -19.75 -26.73
CA ASP A 356 -24.90 -18.47 -27.11
C ASP A 356 -23.38 -18.60 -27.27
N ALA A 357 -22.91 -18.57 -28.52
CA ALA A 357 -21.49 -18.63 -28.83
C ALA A 357 -20.72 -17.42 -28.30
N PHE A 358 -21.35 -16.25 -28.23
CA PHE A 358 -20.72 -15.01 -27.75
C PHE A 358 -20.54 -15.01 -26.24
N PHE A 359 -21.44 -15.66 -25.49
CA PHE A 359 -21.27 -15.84 -24.04
C PHE A 359 -19.97 -16.56 -23.68
N ARG A 360 -19.45 -17.43 -24.57
CA ARG A 360 -18.23 -18.20 -24.32
C ARG A 360 -17.01 -17.30 -24.12
N GLU A 361 -16.96 -16.15 -24.76
CA GLU A 361 -15.89 -15.15 -24.58
C GLU A 361 -15.89 -14.54 -23.16
N PHE A 362 -16.99 -14.70 -22.41
CA PHE A 362 -17.16 -14.30 -21.01
C PHE A 362 -17.03 -15.47 -20.03
N ALA A 363 -16.75 -16.68 -20.50
CA ALA A 363 -16.54 -17.84 -19.62
C ALA A 363 -15.50 -17.58 -18.50
N PRO A 364 -14.41 -16.81 -18.72
CA PRO A 364 -13.47 -16.47 -17.65
C PRO A 364 -14.07 -15.72 -16.45
N ALA A 365 -15.16 -14.97 -16.65
CA ALA A 365 -15.85 -14.24 -15.58
C ALA A 365 -16.74 -15.15 -14.71
N ILE A 366 -17.02 -16.37 -15.15
CA ILE A 366 -17.78 -17.35 -14.38
C ILE A 366 -16.94 -17.79 -13.16
N GLY A 367 -17.57 -17.84 -11.98
CA GLY A 367 -16.91 -18.29 -10.75
C GLY A 367 -16.38 -19.73 -10.84
N ASN A 368 -15.29 -20.03 -10.10
CA ASN A 368 -14.55 -21.28 -10.24
C ASN A 368 -15.43 -22.51 -9.97
N ARG A 369 -16.30 -22.45 -8.96
CA ARG A 369 -17.24 -23.53 -8.64
C ARG A 369 -18.14 -23.93 -9.82
N VAL A 370 -18.60 -22.93 -10.58
CA VAL A 370 -19.48 -23.16 -11.73
C VAL A 370 -18.67 -23.70 -12.92
N LEU A 371 -17.49 -23.14 -13.18
CA LEU A 371 -16.58 -23.65 -14.21
C LEU A 371 -16.22 -25.12 -14.00
N LEU A 372 -15.86 -25.50 -12.77
CA LEU A 372 -15.54 -26.89 -12.43
C LEU A 372 -16.74 -27.82 -12.62
N ALA A 373 -17.94 -27.39 -12.24
CA ALA A 373 -19.16 -28.17 -12.46
C ALA A 373 -19.47 -28.36 -13.96
N LEU A 374 -19.18 -27.36 -14.81
CA LEU A 374 -19.34 -27.45 -16.25
C LEU A 374 -18.34 -28.41 -16.88
N LEU A 375 -17.08 -28.35 -16.45
CA LEU A 375 -16.01 -29.25 -16.89
C LEU A 375 -16.20 -30.69 -16.35
N ALA A 376 -17.00 -30.86 -15.30
CA ALA A 376 -17.28 -32.15 -14.69
C ALA A 376 -18.43 -32.93 -15.28
N ALA A 377 -19.36 -32.24 -15.94
CA ALA A 377 -20.57 -32.85 -16.43
C ALA A 377 -20.31 -33.62 -17.75
N GLU A 378 -20.38 -34.95 -17.69
CA GLU A 378 -20.16 -35.82 -18.86
C GLU A 378 -21.25 -36.88 -19.07
N ALA A 379 -22.28 -36.92 -18.21
CA ALA A 379 -23.30 -37.98 -18.23
C ALA A 379 -24.15 -37.95 -19.52
N THR A 380 -24.52 -36.77 -19.99
CA THR A 380 -25.37 -36.60 -21.19
C THR A 380 -24.59 -36.03 -22.39
N PRO A 381 -25.07 -36.21 -23.64
CA PRO A 381 -24.47 -35.59 -24.82
C PRO A 381 -24.39 -34.05 -24.75
N SER A 382 -25.40 -33.41 -24.16
CA SER A 382 -25.45 -31.95 -23.98
C SER A 382 -24.41 -31.48 -22.95
N GLU A 383 -24.21 -32.23 -21.87
CA GLU A 383 -23.15 -31.97 -20.88
C GLU A 383 -21.76 -32.11 -21.48
N ARG A 384 -21.48 -33.21 -22.19
CA ARG A 384 -20.19 -33.40 -22.91
C ARG A 384 -19.93 -32.27 -23.91
N ARG A 385 -20.96 -31.78 -24.60
CA ARG A 385 -20.82 -30.65 -25.52
C ARG A 385 -20.53 -29.35 -24.77
N ALA A 386 -21.22 -29.08 -23.66
CA ALA A 386 -21.00 -27.88 -22.86
C ALA A 386 -19.59 -27.87 -22.23
N ALA A 387 -19.10 -29.01 -21.75
CA ALA A 387 -17.74 -29.17 -21.26
C ALA A 387 -16.72 -28.81 -22.35
N ARG A 388 -16.79 -29.43 -23.53
CA ARG A 388 -15.89 -29.11 -24.67
C ARG A 388 -15.92 -27.64 -25.07
N LEU A 389 -17.09 -27.01 -25.06
CA LEU A 389 -17.23 -25.58 -25.38
C LEU A 389 -16.64 -24.68 -24.29
N THR A 390 -16.72 -25.10 -23.03
CA THR A 390 -16.08 -24.41 -21.91
C THR A 390 -14.56 -24.54 -22.02
N GLU A 391 -14.05 -25.73 -22.32
CA GLU A 391 -12.62 -25.98 -22.52
C GLU A 391 -12.05 -25.13 -23.66
N ALA A 392 -12.75 -25.04 -24.79
CA ALA A 392 -12.33 -24.22 -25.91
C ALA A 392 -12.34 -22.70 -25.62
N ALA A 393 -13.05 -22.26 -24.59
CA ALA A 393 -13.13 -20.87 -24.17
C ALA A 393 -12.06 -20.47 -23.14
N LEU A 394 -11.34 -21.45 -22.58
CA LEU A 394 -10.28 -21.24 -21.59
C LEU A 394 -8.92 -21.49 -22.23
N ASP A 395 -7.90 -20.74 -21.80
CA ASP A 395 -6.55 -21.02 -22.25
C ASP A 395 -5.99 -22.31 -21.62
N PRO A 396 -4.98 -22.95 -22.26
CA PRO A 396 -4.46 -24.24 -21.83
C PRO A 396 -3.89 -24.25 -20.40
N PHE A 397 -3.33 -23.13 -19.93
CA PHE A 397 -2.78 -23.04 -18.58
C PHE A 397 -3.91 -23.12 -17.54
N HIS A 398 -4.97 -22.32 -17.73
CA HIS A 398 -6.09 -22.27 -16.80
C HIS A 398 -6.91 -23.56 -16.81
N LEU A 399 -7.11 -24.17 -17.98
CA LEU A 399 -7.76 -25.47 -18.07
C LEU A 399 -6.99 -26.55 -17.30
N ARG A 400 -5.64 -26.58 -17.42
CA ARG A 400 -4.80 -27.51 -16.65
C ARG A 400 -4.96 -27.27 -15.14
N VAL A 401 -4.89 -26.03 -14.69
CA VAL A 401 -5.04 -25.67 -13.26
C VAL A 401 -6.42 -26.06 -12.72
N LEU A 402 -7.50 -25.80 -13.46
CA LEU A 402 -8.86 -26.20 -13.06
C LEU A 402 -9.00 -27.73 -12.96
N ARG A 403 -8.41 -28.48 -13.89
CA ARG A 403 -8.42 -29.96 -13.86
C ARG A 403 -7.65 -30.50 -12.64
N GLU A 404 -6.48 -29.94 -12.34
CA GLU A 404 -5.73 -30.32 -11.13
C GLU A 404 -6.51 -29.98 -9.86
N ALA A 405 -7.05 -28.76 -9.75
CA ALA A 405 -7.86 -28.37 -8.60
C ALA A 405 -9.07 -29.29 -8.40
N ARG A 406 -9.77 -29.66 -9.49
CA ARG A 406 -10.86 -30.66 -9.44
C ARG A 406 -10.37 -32.01 -8.92
N SER A 407 -9.22 -32.47 -9.39
CA SER A 407 -8.65 -33.74 -8.98
C SER A 407 -8.32 -33.76 -7.50
N TYR A 408 -7.77 -32.67 -6.96
CA TYR A 408 -7.52 -32.53 -5.52
C TYR A 408 -8.82 -32.44 -4.73
N GLN A 409 -9.81 -31.67 -5.20
CA GLN A 409 -11.11 -31.58 -4.54
C GLN A 409 -11.79 -32.95 -4.40
N ALA A 410 -11.80 -33.75 -5.48
CA ALA A 410 -12.40 -35.08 -5.46
C ALA A 410 -11.63 -36.05 -4.54
N LEU A 411 -10.30 -35.93 -4.49
CA LEU A 411 -9.47 -36.76 -3.62
C LEU A 411 -9.61 -36.35 -2.14
N LEU A 412 -9.68 -35.05 -1.85
CA LEU A 412 -9.90 -34.53 -0.49
C LEU A 412 -11.21 -35.00 0.13
N GLN A 413 -12.27 -35.17 -0.67
CA GLN A 413 -13.56 -35.67 -0.18
C GLN A 413 -13.54 -37.16 0.18
N LYS A 414 -12.62 -37.94 -0.40
CA LYS A 414 -12.56 -39.40 -0.24
C LYS A 414 -11.44 -39.84 0.69
N GLU A 415 -10.23 -39.32 0.46
CA GLU A 415 -8.99 -39.72 1.10
C GLU A 415 -8.10 -38.48 1.36
N PRO A 416 -8.40 -37.66 2.39
CA PRO A 416 -7.67 -36.42 2.66
C PRO A 416 -6.15 -36.60 2.78
N LYS A 417 -5.72 -37.69 3.42
CA LYS A 417 -4.28 -37.99 3.59
C LYS A 417 -3.59 -38.24 2.25
N ALA A 418 -4.19 -39.05 1.38
CA ALA A 418 -3.66 -39.30 0.03
C ALA A 418 -3.64 -38.02 -0.81
N ALA A 419 -4.60 -37.11 -0.60
CA ALA A 419 -4.59 -35.79 -1.24
C ALA A 419 -3.37 -34.96 -0.83
N SER A 420 -3.07 -34.89 0.47
CA SER A 420 -1.89 -34.18 0.99
C SER A 420 -0.59 -34.80 0.47
N GLU A 421 -0.45 -36.12 0.50
CA GLU A 421 0.74 -36.83 -0.01
C GLU A 421 0.95 -36.57 -1.51
N ARG A 422 -0.12 -36.61 -2.31
CA ARG A 422 -0.06 -36.27 -3.74
C ARG A 422 0.32 -34.80 -3.94
N PHE A 423 -0.28 -33.89 -3.18
CA PHE A 423 0.03 -32.47 -3.30
C PHE A 423 1.46 -32.16 -2.90
N GLU A 424 1.99 -32.82 -1.87
CA GLU A 424 3.40 -32.73 -1.48
C GLU A 424 4.34 -33.22 -2.60
N ALA A 425 4.03 -34.36 -3.22
CA ALA A 425 4.79 -34.85 -4.37
C ALA A 425 4.73 -33.85 -5.54
N TYR A 426 3.57 -33.25 -5.79
CA TYR A 426 3.42 -32.19 -6.78
C TYR A 426 4.31 -30.99 -6.45
N VAL A 427 4.25 -30.45 -5.23
CA VAL A 427 5.09 -29.33 -4.78
C VAL A 427 6.59 -29.62 -4.99
N ARG A 428 7.04 -30.83 -4.67
CA ARG A 428 8.44 -31.25 -4.86
C ARG A 428 8.84 -31.36 -6.34
N SER A 429 7.89 -31.67 -7.22
CA SER A 429 8.14 -31.81 -8.65
C SER A 429 8.23 -30.46 -9.40
N LEU A 430 7.73 -29.37 -8.81
CA LEU A 430 7.63 -28.07 -9.48
C LEU A 430 8.99 -27.41 -9.68
N THR A 431 9.28 -27.05 -10.93
CA THR A 431 10.33 -26.06 -11.23
C THR A 431 9.91 -24.68 -10.74
N ARG A 432 10.87 -23.74 -10.60
CA ARG A 432 10.58 -22.36 -10.16
C ARG A 432 9.50 -21.67 -11.00
N ASP A 433 9.49 -21.91 -12.31
CA ASP A 433 8.55 -21.29 -13.25
C ASP A 433 7.13 -21.88 -13.15
N GLU A 434 6.98 -23.09 -12.61
CA GLU A 434 5.69 -23.78 -12.50
C GLU A 434 4.95 -23.49 -11.19
N ARG A 435 5.62 -22.85 -10.22
CA ARG A 435 5.07 -22.55 -8.88
C ARG A 435 3.89 -21.56 -8.92
N GLY A 436 3.78 -20.76 -9.97
CA GLY A 436 2.59 -19.93 -10.21
C GLY A 436 1.30 -20.74 -10.38
N ALA A 437 1.37 -21.97 -10.91
CA ALA A 437 0.21 -22.86 -11.05
C ALA A 437 -0.28 -23.38 -9.70
N MET A 438 0.64 -23.71 -8.79
CA MET A 438 0.33 -24.15 -7.42
C MET A 438 -0.49 -23.12 -6.66
N ASN A 439 -0.06 -21.85 -6.65
CA ASN A 439 -0.78 -20.77 -5.98
C ASN A 439 -2.21 -20.63 -6.50
N PHE A 440 -2.40 -20.84 -7.80
CA PHE A 440 -3.71 -20.72 -8.40
C PHE A 440 -4.61 -21.95 -8.11
N ILE A 441 -4.06 -23.16 -8.12
CA ILE A 441 -4.76 -24.38 -7.66
C ILE A 441 -5.26 -24.17 -6.22
N LEU A 442 -4.37 -23.72 -5.34
CA LEU A 442 -4.68 -23.45 -3.95
C LEU A 442 -5.77 -22.38 -3.79
N SER A 443 -5.66 -21.27 -4.51
CA SER A 443 -6.70 -20.23 -4.52
C SER A 443 -8.07 -20.76 -4.94
N ILE A 444 -8.13 -21.65 -5.94
CA ILE A 444 -9.38 -22.28 -6.38
C ILE A 444 -9.91 -23.20 -5.28
N LEU A 445 -9.07 -24.07 -4.72
CA LEU A 445 -9.48 -24.98 -3.65
C LEU A 445 -10.04 -24.21 -2.44
N GLY A 446 -9.37 -23.12 -2.03
CA GLY A 446 -9.81 -22.27 -0.93
C GLY A 446 -11.16 -21.60 -1.17
N GLU A 447 -11.47 -21.19 -2.41
CA GLU A 447 -12.80 -20.66 -2.79
C GLU A 447 -13.89 -21.76 -2.70
N LEU A 448 -13.54 -23.00 -3.07
CA LEU A 448 -14.49 -24.10 -3.10
C LEU A 448 -14.81 -24.63 -1.71
N ASP A 449 -13.77 -24.84 -0.89
CA ASP A 449 -13.86 -25.40 0.45
C ASP A 449 -12.59 -25.04 1.24
N ARG A 450 -12.71 -23.98 2.04
CA ARG A 450 -11.59 -23.48 2.86
C ARG A 450 -11.12 -24.51 3.88
N ASP A 451 -12.03 -25.29 4.47
CA ASP A 451 -11.71 -26.26 5.53
C ASP A 451 -11.04 -27.51 4.97
N ALA A 452 -11.51 -28.02 3.82
CA ALA A 452 -10.83 -29.10 3.11
C ALA A 452 -9.43 -28.66 2.65
N THR A 453 -9.28 -27.42 2.19
CA THR A 453 -7.98 -26.88 1.78
C THR A 453 -7.03 -26.69 2.96
N ARG A 454 -7.54 -26.23 4.11
CA ARG A 454 -6.77 -26.19 5.36
C ARG A 454 -6.33 -27.58 5.80
N THR A 455 -7.19 -28.60 5.63
CA THR A 455 -6.85 -30.01 5.89
C THR A 455 -5.73 -30.50 4.97
N LEU A 456 -5.80 -30.17 3.67
CA LEU A 456 -4.74 -30.47 2.71
C LEU A 456 -3.38 -29.93 3.19
N LEU A 457 -3.33 -28.65 3.58
CA LEU A 457 -2.12 -27.98 4.04
C LEU A 457 -1.58 -28.54 5.35
N ARG A 458 -2.46 -28.88 6.30
CA ARG A 458 -2.08 -29.50 7.59
C ARG A 458 -1.41 -30.88 7.41
N GLY A 459 -1.73 -31.59 6.33
CA GLY A 459 -1.14 -32.89 6.02
C GLY A 459 0.24 -32.83 5.36
N LEU A 460 0.77 -31.64 5.05
CA LEU A 460 2.08 -31.48 4.42
C LEU A 460 3.22 -31.57 5.43
N SER A 461 4.37 -32.09 4.99
CA SER A 461 5.60 -31.99 5.76
C SER A 461 6.06 -30.52 5.92
N PRO A 462 6.84 -30.20 6.97
CA PRO A 462 7.35 -28.83 7.17
C PRO A 462 8.12 -28.26 5.98
N GLU A 463 8.86 -29.10 5.27
CA GLU A 463 9.62 -28.69 4.07
C GLU A 463 8.67 -28.28 2.93
N ALA A 464 7.66 -29.09 2.64
CA ALA A 464 6.66 -28.79 1.63
C ALA A 464 5.85 -27.54 2.01
N MET A 465 5.46 -27.40 3.29
CA MET A 465 4.73 -26.24 3.78
C MET A 465 5.55 -24.95 3.66
N ARG A 466 6.86 -24.98 3.93
CA ARG A 466 7.75 -23.81 3.71
C ARG A 466 7.83 -23.44 2.23
N THR A 467 7.83 -24.41 1.33
CA THR A 467 7.80 -24.16 -0.12
C THR A 467 6.49 -23.48 -0.52
N VAL A 468 5.34 -24.03 -0.09
CA VAL A 468 4.03 -23.44 -0.36
C VAL A 468 3.94 -22.01 0.19
N TYR A 469 4.35 -21.81 1.44
CA TYR A 469 4.34 -20.50 2.09
C TYR A 469 5.25 -19.48 1.39
N SER A 470 6.43 -19.90 0.92
CA SER A 470 7.40 -19.00 0.29
C SER A 470 6.95 -18.46 -1.06
N GLU A 471 6.09 -19.21 -1.76
CA GLU A 471 5.54 -18.85 -3.07
C GLU A 471 4.18 -18.17 -2.96
N GLY A 472 3.37 -18.55 -1.97
CA GLY A 472 2.00 -18.07 -1.77
C GLY A 472 1.71 -17.62 -0.34
N PRO A 473 2.48 -16.67 0.23
CA PRO A 473 2.31 -16.27 1.63
C PRO A 473 0.91 -15.72 1.90
N ALA A 474 0.36 -14.92 0.98
CA ALA A 474 -1.00 -14.39 1.10
C ALA A 474 -2.04 -15.50 1.20
N PHE A 475 -2.01 -16.46 0.29
CA PHE A 475 -2.94 -17.58 0.29
C PHE A 475 -2.89 -18.38 1.60
N THR A 476 -1.69 -18.79 2.02
CA THR A 476 -1.54 -19.57 3.25
C THR A 476 -2.02 -18.81 4.49
N ARG A 477 -1.76 -17.50 4.57
CA ARG A 477 -2.26 -16.63 5.65
C ARG A 477 -3.77 -16.41 5.61
N PHE A 478 -4.42 -16.52 4.45
CA PHE A 478 -5.88 -16.49 4.35
C PHE A 478 -6.53 -17.82 4.74
N VAL A 479 -5.87 -18.97 4.56
CA VAL A 479 -6.47 -20.29 4.81
C VAL A 479 -6.15 -20.82 6.20
N MET A 480 -4.93 -20.64 6.68
CA MET A 480 -4.44 -21.19 7.94
C MET A 480 -4.62 -20.20 9.09
N GLU A 481 -4.82 -20.72 10.31
CA GLU A 481 -4.70 -19.91 11.53
C GLU A 481 -3.21 -19.71 11.90
N PRO A 482 -2.85 -18.64 12.63
CA PRO A 482 -1.45 -18.28 12.87
C PRO A 482 -0.61 -19.40 13.51
N GLU A 483 -1.08 -20.00 14.59
CA GLU A 483 -0.40 -21.06 15.34
C GLU A 483 -0.25 -22.34 14.51
N GLU A 484 -1.27 -22.64 13.70
CA GLU A 484 -1.27 -23.80 12.84
C GLU A 484 -0.28 -23.65 11.69
N LEU A 485 -0.22 -22.47 11.09
CA LEU A 485 0.79 -22.18 10.08
C LEU A 485 2.19 -22.32 10.67
N VAL A 486 2.42 -21.72 11.84
CA VAL A 486 3.72 -21.79 12.52
C VAL A 486 4.10 -23.23 12.88
N ALA A 487 3.15 -24.04 13.36
CA ALA A 487 3.37 -25.46 13.62
C ALA A 487 3.66 -26.22 12.32
N GLY A 488 2.87 -26.01 11.27
CA GLY A 488 3.02 -26.64 9.95
C GLY A 488 4.35 -26.30 9.27
N LEU A 489 4.93 -25.13 9.53
CA LEU A 489 6.27 -24.75 9.05
C LEU A 489 7.42 -25.44 9.83
N GLY A 490 7.10 -26.24 10.85
CA GLY A 490 8.08 -26.91 11.71
C GLY A 490 8.62 -26.01 12.83
N TYR A 491 7.82 -25.02 13.25
CA TYR A 491 8.15 -24.09 14.33
C TYR A 491 7.13 -24.18 15.47
N GLY A 492 6.54 -25.37 15.72
CA GLY A 492 5.66 -25.60 16.86
C GLY A 492 6.39 -25.58 18.22
N GLY A 493 5.67 -25.33 19.31
CA GLY A 493 6.21 -25.40 20.67
C GLY A 493 7.16 -24.25 21.05
N GLU A 494 7.99 -24.49 22.07
CA GLU A 494 9.10 -23.60 22.43
C GLU A 494 10.25 -23.74 21.44
N LEU A 495 10.83 -22.60 21.05
CA LEU A 495 11.93 -22.55 20.07
C LEU A 495 13.20 -22.06 20.75
N SER A 496 14.36 -22.55 20.26
CA SER A 496 15.64 -21.91 20.51
C SER A 496 15.68 -20.52 19.86
N ALA A 497 16.64 -19.68 20.27
CA ALA A 497 16.83 -18.36 19.68
C ALA A 497 17.07 -18.44 18.17
N GLU A 498 17.88 -19.40 17.70
CA GLU A 498 18.19 -19.60 16.29
C GLU A 498 16.93 -19.97 15.48
N ARG A 499 16.13 -20.91 15.99
CA ARG A 499 14.89 -21.32 15.32
C ARG A 499 13.84 -20.21 15.31
N LEU A 500 13.80 -19.37 16.34
CA LEU A 500 12.91 -18.20 16.36
C LEU A 500 13.38 -17.12 15.37
N THR A 501 14.69 -16.90 15.26
CA THR A 501 15.30 -16.00 14.26
C THR A 501 14.94 -16.45 12.83
N GLU A 502 15.03 -17.75 12.52
CA GLU A 502 14.60 -18.28 11.22
C GLU A 502 13.12 -18.00 10.93
N LEU A 503 12.23 -18.25 11.90
CA LEU A 503 10.79 -17.99 11.76
C LEU A 503 10.51 -16.51 11.52
N ALA A 504 11.13 -15.64 12.31
CA ALA A 504 10.97 -14.19 12.19
C ALA A 504 11.42 -13.69 10.81
N LYS A 505 12.59 -14.15 10.34
CA LYS A 505 13.08 -13.84 8.99
C LYS A 505 12.12 -14.32 7.90
N LEU A 506 11.62 -15.55 8.00
CA LEU A 506 10.65 -16.09 7.04
C LEU A 506 9.38 -15.23 6.96
N PHE A 507 8.86 -14.75 8.09
CA PHE A 507 7.65 -13.92 8.10
C PHE A 507 7.90 -12.49 7.64
N ASN A 508 9.10 -11.95 7.88
CA ASN A 508 9.52 -10.62 7.45
C ASN A 508 9.82 -10.57 5.94
N ASP A 509 10.45 -11.62 5.39
CA ASP A 509 10.80 -11.70 3.97
C ASP A 509 9.59 -12.02 3.07
N LYS A 510 8.54 -12.63 3.63
CA LYS A 510 7.35 -13.10 2.91
C LYS A 510 6.08 -12.39 3.40
N VAL A 511 5.99 -11.10 3.10
CA VAL A 511 4.82 -10.26 3.40
C VAL A 511 3.74 -10.38 2.33
N THR A 512 2.49 -10.11 2.71
CA THR A 512 1.35 -10.15 1.79
C THR A 512 1.06 -8.79 1.17
N ALA A 513 1.82 -7.77 1.57
CA ALA A 513 1.53 -6.36 1.34
C ALA A 513 0.22 -5.88 1.99
N ASN A 514 -0.36 -6.67 2.89
CA ASN A 514 -1.48 -6.29 3.73
C ASN A 514 -1.07 -6.36 5.22
N PRO A 515 -0.82 -5.21 5.88
CA PRO A 515 -0.38 -5.16 7.27
C PRO A 515 -1.37 -5.81 8.27
N GLU A 516 -2.67 -5.81 7.97
CA GLU A 516 -3.67 -6.42 8.85
C GLU A 516 -3.57 -7.94 8.84
N VAL A 517 -3.39 -8.51 7.63
CA VAL A 517 -3.17 -9.94 7.45
C VAL A 517 -1.83 -10.33 8.07
N ASP A 518 -0.76 -9.62 7.71
CA ASP A 518 0.61 -9.93 8.16
C ASP A 518 0.75 -9.80 9.67
N GLY A 519 0.11 -8.79 10.25
CA GLY A 519 0.17 -8.48 11.66
C GLY A 519 -0.31 -9.62 12.56
N ARG A 520 -1.35 -10.38 12.17
CA ARG A 520 -1.86 -11.51 12.97
C ARG A 520 -0.82 -12.63 13.13
N PHE A 521 -0.04 -12.88 12.07
CA PHE A 521 1.00 -13.91 12.08
C PHE A 521 2.25 -13.44 12.81
N LEU A 522 2.63 -12.17 12.64
CA LEU A 522 3.74 -11.57 13.38
C LEU A 522 3.49 -11.54 14.89
N GLU A 523 2.24 -11.47 15.35
CA GLU A 523 1.89 -11.52 16.77
C GLU A 523 2.31 -12.82 17.46
N VAL A 524 2.27 -13.95 16.75
CA VAL A 524 2.80 -15.23 17.25
C VAL A 524 4.31 -15.14 17.45
N VAL A 525 5.02 -14.45 16.54
CA VAL A 525 6.46 -14.21 16.65
C VAL A 525 6.75 -13.30 17.83
N TYR A 526 6.06 -12.17 17.97
CA TYR A 526 6.25 -11.23 19.08
C TYR A 526 6.05 -11.88 20.45
N ARG A 527 4.97 -12.66 20.64
CA ARG A 527 4.75 -13.40 21.90
C ARG A 527 5.86 -14.40 22.22
N ARG A 528 6.51 -14.98 21.21
CA ARG A 528 7.66 -15.88 21.40
C ARG A 528 8.94 -15.11 21.69
N VAL A 529 9.13 -13.94 21.08
CA VAL A 529 10.24 -13.03 21.38
C VAL A 529 10.15 -12.55 22.83
N LEU A 530 8.97 -12.20 23.32
CA LEU A 530 8.76 -11.80 24.72
C LEU A 530 9.10 -12.94 25.70
N ARG A 531 8.63 -14.17 25.44
CA ARG A 531 9.01 -15.36 26.24
C ARG A 531 10.50 -15.71 26.17
N LEU A 532 11.15 -15.48 25.03
CA LEU A 532 12.61 -15.55 24.96
C LEU A 532 13.22 -14.48 25.86
N GLY A 533 12.71 -13.25 25.79
CA GLY A 533 13.19 -12.10 26.57
C GLY A 533 13.04 -12.24 28.08
N GLU A 534 12.10 -13.05 28.56
CA GLU A 534 11.99 -13.41 29.98
C GLU A 534 13.23 -14.18 30.48
N ARG A 535 13.86 -14.97 29.61
CA ARG A 535 15.01 -15.84 29.90
C ARG A 535 16.34 -15.24 29.44
N ASP A 536 16.37 -14.67 28.24
CA ASP A 536 17.52 -14.03 27.61
C ASP A 536 17.07 -12.75 26.87
N PRO A 537 17.00 -11.60 27.57
CA PRO A 537 16.57 -10.33 26.99
C PRO A 537 17.55 -9.81 25.93
N GLN A 538 18.83 -10.18 25.98
CA GLN A 538 19.82 -9.77 24.98
C GLN A 538 19.62 -10.54 23.66
N ALA A 539 19.36 -11.85 23.71
CA ALA A 539 19.01 -12.62 22.51
C ALA A 539 17.71 -12.13 21.86
N ALA A 540 16.70 -11.74 22.65
CA ALA A 540 15.46 -11.18 22.13
C ALA A 540 15.70 -9.87 21.33
N TRP A 541 16.54 -8.94 21.84
CA TRP A 541 16.88 -7.73 21.08
C TRP A 541 17.78 -8.00 19.86
N ARG A 542 18.72 -8.94 19.96
CA ARG A 542 19.55 -9.36 18.81
C ARG A 542 18.72 -9.93 17.67
N LEU A 543 17.58 -10.56 17.97
CA LEU A 543 16.69 -11.07 16.92
C LEU A 543 16.17 -9.94 16.03
N PHE A 544 15.79 -8.79 16.59
CA PHE A 544 15.31 -7.65 15.81
C PHE A 544 16.36 -7.15 14.82
N THR A 545 17.62 -7.02 15.26
CA THR A 545 18.71 -6.56 14.39
C THR A 545 19.10 -7.60 13.34
N GLN A 546 19.03 -8.90 13.65
CA GLN A 546 19.40 -9.98 12.72
C GLN A 546 18.34 -10.27 11.65
N THR A 547 17.07 -10.01 11.94
CA THR A 547 15.95 -10.42 11.07
C THR A 547 15.30 -9.26 10.32
N GLY A 548 15.56 -8.02 10.76
CA GLY A 548 14.81 -6.85 10.29
C GLY A 548 13.36 -6.86 10.77
N LEU A 549 13.01 -7.70 11.75
CA LEU A 549 11.69 -7.71 12.37
C LEU A 549 11.36 -6.32 12.90
N LEU A 550 10.11 -5.91 12.73
CA LEU A 550 9.68 -4.56 13.05
C LEU A 550 9.51 -4.42 14.56
N ILE A 551 10.12 -3.39 15.15
CA ILE A 551 10.02 -3.13 16.60
C ILE A 551 8.70 -2.42 16.95
N GLU A 552 8.26 -1.48 16.12
CA GLU A 552 7.07 -0.66 16.40
C GLU A 552 5.79 -1.46 16.72
N PRO A 553 5.44 -2.55 15.99
CA PRO A 553 4.27 -3.35 16.33
C PRO A 553 4.36 -4.01 17.70
N LEU A 554 5.56 -4.37 18.18
CA LEU A 554 5.75 -4.86 19.54
C LEU A 554 5.38 -3.78 20.56
N LEU A 555 5.88 -2.55 20.36
CA LEU A 555 5.63 -1.41 21.25
C LEU A 555 4.13 -1.07 21.34
N LEU A 556 3.42 -1.16 20.20
CA LEU A 556 2.00 -0.80 20.11
C LEU A 556 1.06 -1.89 20.65
N ARG A 557 1.36 -3.17 20.41
CA ARG A 557 0.45 -4.28 20.73
C ARG A 557 0.65 -4.87 22.13
N ASP A 558 1.89 -4.92 22.59
CA ASP A 558 2.22 -5.38 23.94
C ASP A 558 3.19 -4.39 24.60
N PRO A 559 2.71 -3.18 24.93
CA PRO A 559 3.56 -2.14 25.51
C PRO A 559 4.18 -2.59 26.84
N GLN A 560 3.47 -3.38 27.64
CA GLN A 560 3.97 -3.88 28.92
C GLN A 560 5.10 -4.90 28.73
N GLY A 561 4.93 -5.88 27.83
CA GLY A 561 5.97 -6.83 27.48
C GLY A 561 7.20 -6.15 26.88
N ALA A 562 6.99 -5.17 25.99
CA ALA A 562 8.05 -4.35 25.44
C ALA A 562 8.82 -3.58 26.53
N ALA A 563 8.11 -2.89 27.43
CA ALA A 563 8.71 -2.13 28.53
C ALA A 563 9.51 -3.01 29.50
N SER A 564 9.01 -4.22 29.82
CA SER A 564 9.73 -5.21 30.61
C SER A 564 11.03 -5.62 29.91
N LEU A 565 10.98 -5.89 28.60
CA LEU A 565 12.13 -6.29 27.81
C LEU A 565 13.17 -5.16 27.66
N ILE A 566 12.73 -3.90 27.50
CA ILE A 566 13.60 -2.71 27.52
C ILE A 566 14.26 -2.59 28.89
N THR A 567 13.50 -2.65 29.98
CA THR A 567 14.04 -2.49 31.34
C THR A 567 15.10 -3.54 31.69
N ARG A 568 14.92 -4.79 31.22
CA ARG A 568 15.87 -5.89 31.46
C ARG A 568 17.14 -5.82 30.61
N ALA A 569 17.08 -5.21 29.42
CA ALA A 569 18.23 -5.06 28.53
C ALA A 569 18.18 -3.70 27.81
N PRO A 570 18.41 -2.60 28.54
CA PRO A 570 18.08 -1.26 28.05
C PRO A 570 19.07 -0.79 26.97
N ARG A 571 20.36 -1.14 27.10
CA ARG A 571 21.36 -0.87 26.06
C ARG A 571 21.14 -1.66 24.76
N PRO A 572 20.95 -3.00 24.78
CA PRO A 572 20.56 -3.74 23.57
C PRO A 572 19.26 -3.22 22.93
N ALA A 573 18.28 -2.79 23.72
CA ALA A 573 17.07 -2.17 23.19
C ALA A 573 17.37 -0.85 22.45
N ALA A 574 18.16 0.03 23.07
CA ALA A 574 18.56 1.30 22.49
C ALA A 574 19.37 1.11 21.19
N GLU A 575 20.28 0.14 21.15
CA GLU A 575 21.05 -0.24 19.96
C GLU A 575 20.16 -0.80 18.85
N ALA A 576 19.20 -1.67 19.18
CA ALA A 576 18.27 -2.24 18.21
C ALA A 576 17.36 -1.18 17.60
N ILE A 577 16.81 -0.27 18.42
CA ILE A 577 15.94 0.82 17.94
C ILE A 577 16.74 1.81 17.08
N ARG A 578 17.96 2.18 17.48
CA ARG A 578 18.82 3.05 16.67
C ARG A 578 19.23 2.45 15.34
N SER A 579 19.36 1.13 15.29
CA SER A 579 19.72 0.39 14.06
C SER A 579 18.50 0.09 13.18
N ALA A 580 17.28 0.33 13.67
CA ALA A 580 16.06 0.16 12.88
C ALA A 580 16.00 1.19 11.75
N ASN A 581 15.18 0.91 10.73
CA ASN A 581 14.96 1.83 9.64
C ASN A 581 14.38 3.17 10.17
N PRO A 582 15.12 4.29 10.09
CA PRO A 582 14.72 5.57 10.67
C PRO A 582 13.50 6.19 9.97
N VAL A 583 13.23 5.81 8.72
CA VAL A 583 12.04 6.24 7.96
C VAL A 583 10.77 5.62 8.56
N ARG A 584 10.89 4.45 9.21
CA ARG A 584 9.77 3.76 9.83
C ARG A 584 9.67 4.04 11.33
N LEU A 585 10.76 3.85 12.04
CA LEU A 585 10.83 3.98 13.49
C LEU A 585 12.07 4.78 13.88
N PRO A 586 12.04 6.12 13.74
CA PRO A 586 13.11 6.93 14.31
C PRO A 586 13.14 6.76 15.84
N PRO A 587 14.30 6.89 16.50
CA PRO A 587 14.42 6.72 17.96
C PRO A 587 13.39 7.51 18.77
N ALA A 588 13.16 8.76 18.37
CA ALA A 588 12.20 9.66 19.01
C ALA A 588 10.75 9.13 18.93
N ARG A 589 10.38 8.46 17.83
CA ARG A 589 9.06 7.81 17.69
C ARG A 589 8.92 6.62 18.62
N ALA A 590 9.97 5.81 18.81
CA ALA A 590 9.91 4.69 19.75
C ALA A 590 9.70 5.19 21.19
N VAL A 591 10.42 6.26 21.59
CA VAL A 591 10.21 6.93 22.88
C VAL A 591 8.78 7.46 22.99
N TYR A 592 8.29 8.15 21.96
CA TYR A 592 6.93 8.67 21.93
C TYR A 592 5.86 7.58 22.10
N VAL A 593 5.94 6.50 21.32
CA VAL A 593 4.99 5.37 21.39
C VAL A 593 5.02 4.74 22.79
N LEU A 594 6.21 4.55 23.37
CA LEU A 594 6.35 4.05 24.73
C LEU A 594 5.78 5.05 25.75
N ALA A 595 6.05 6.34 25.62
CA ALA A 595 5.58 7.37 26.55
C ALA A 595 4.06 7.43 26.62
N GLN A 596 3.33 7.05 25.56
CA GLN A 596 1.87 6.97 25.59
C GLN A 596 1.32 5.95 26.61
N SER A 597 2.08 4.91 26.98
CA SER A 597 1.58 3.80 27.81
C SER A 597 2.53 3.32 28.91
N GLN A 598 3.82 3.57 28.78
CA GLN A 598 4.94 3.07 29.59
C GLN A 598 5.98 4.18 29.79
N PRO A 599 5.64 5.29 30.47
CA PRO A 599 6.49 6.47 30.59
C PRO A 599 7.87 6.19 31.22
N GLN A 600 7.93 5.26 32.17
CA GLN A 600 9.19 4.89 32.83
C GLN A 600 10.17 4.18 31.87
N ALA A 601 9.67 3.30 31.02
CA ALA A 601 10.49 2.63 30.00
C ALA A 601 10.92 3.61 28.91
N ALA A 602 10.07 4.58 28.54
CA ALA A 602 10.41 5.66 27.63
C ALA A 602 11.55 6.53 28.19
N ALA A 603 11.45 6.95 29.45
CA ALA A 603 12.51 7.71 30.13
C ALA A 603 13.81 6.90 30.20
N ARG A 604 13.73 5.60 30.54
CA ARG A 604 14.90 4.72 30.55
C ARG A 604 15.60 4.68 29.20
N LEU A 605 14.84 4.56 28.11
CA LEU A 605 15.38 4.52 26.76
C LEU A 605 16.11 5.83 26.39
N VAL A 606 15.58 6.99 26.77
CA VAL A 606 16.25 8.29 26.59
C VAL A 606 17.57 8.35 27.37
N LEU A 607 17.59 7.86 28.61
CA LEU A 607 18.81 7.84 29.41
C LEU A 607 19.89 6.90 28.84
N GLU A 608 19.49 5.79 28.22
CA GLU A 608 20.44 4.94 27.50
C GLU A 608 20.97 5.60 26.22
N TYR A 609 20.13 6.32 25.47
CA TYR A 609 20.60 7.11 24.33
C TYR A 609 21.67 8.10 24.77
N GLU A 610 21.45 8.79 25.89
CA GLU A 610 22.45 9.68 26.45
C GLU A 610 23.74 8.93 26.85
N ALA A 611 23.63 7.81 27.56
CA ALA A 611 24.78 7.01 27.98
C ALA A 611 25.61 6.49 26.80
N MET A 612 24.96 6.29 25.64
CA MET A 612 25.59 5.93 24.37
C MET A 612 26.15 7.13 23.59
N GLY A 613 26.05 8.35 24.11
CA GLY A 613 26.45 9.58 23.40
C GLY A 613 25.54 9.96 22.24
N ALA A 614 24.32 9.42 22.17
CA ALA A 614 23.35 9.63 21.10
C ALA A 614 22.55 10.94 21.30
N ARG A 615 23.25 12.07 21.33
CA ARG A 615 22.67 13.37 21.68
C ARG A 615 21.44 13.74 20.84
N GLU A 616 21.50 13.58 19.53
CA GLU A 616 20.36 13.89 18.64
C GLU A 616 19.11 13.09 18.98
N ALA A 617 19.25 11.80 19.33
CA ALA A 617 18.12 10.96 19.70
C ALA A 617 17.45 11.43 21.01
N VAL A 618 18.22 11.96 21.95
CA VAL A 618 17.69 12.58 23.18
C VAL A 618 16.91 13.84 22.85
N LEU A 619 17.50 14.76 22.07
CA LEU A 619 16.86 16.02 21.72
C LEU A 619 15.59 15.81 20.90
N ASP A 620 15.62 14.90 19.92
CA ASP A 620 14.46 14.58 19.09
C ASP A 620 13.35 13.90 19.91
N ALA A 621 13.69 13.05 20.88
CA ALA A 621 12.70 12.47 21.78
C ALA A 621 11.96 13.51 22.62
N LEU A 622 12.67 14.55 23.10
CA LEU A 622 12.07 15.66 23.86
C LEU A 622 11.22 16.58 22.99
N ALA A 623 11.55 16.71 21.70
CA ALA A 623 10.77 17.49 20.74
C ALA A 623 9.59 16.69 20.14
N TYR A 624 9.60 15.36 20.21
CA TYR A 624 8.75 14.53 19.34
C TYR A 624 7.26 14.73 19.57
N PHE A 625 6.87 15.10 20.80
CA PHE A 625 5.47 15.21 21.20
C PHE A 625 4.87 16.61 20.96
N ALA A 626 5.58 17.52 20.28
CA ALA A 626 5.22 18.94 20.15
C ALA A 626 3.79 19.26 19.71
N TYR A 627 3.13 18.39 18.96
CA TYR A 627 1.76 18.66 18.46
C TYR A 627 0.68 17.90 19.25
N LEU A 628 1.01 17.22 20.35
CA LEU A 628 0.03 16.42 21.08
C LEU A 628 -1.11 17.25 21.68
N GLY A 629 -0.81 18.41 22.26
CA GLY A 629 -1.81 19.33 22.83
C GLY A 629 -2.83 19.77 21.78
N PRO A 630 -2.38 20.47 20.71
CA PRO A 630 -3.27 20.89 19.62
C PRO A 630 -4.05 19.74 18.99
N ARG A 631 -3.42 18.58 18.78
CA ARG A 631 -4.11 17.39 18.23
C ARG A 631 -5.16 16.82 19.17
N LYS A 632 -4.88 16.75 20.48
CA LYS A 632 -5.86 16.28 21.47
C LYS A 632 -7.02 17.25 21.60
N GLN A 633 -6.79 18.56 21.46
CA GLN A 633 -7.84 19.56 21.43
C GLN A 633 -8.72 19.42 20.17
N ALA A 634 -8.10 19.25 19.00
CA ALA A 634 -8.81 19.06 17.73
C ALA A 634 -9.55 17.70 17.66
N GLN A 635 -9.01 16.67 18.32
CA GLN A 635 -9.57 15.33 18.38
C GLN A 635 -9.57 14.80 19.83
N PRO A 636 -10.58 15.14 20.64
CA PRO A 636 -10.65 14.74 22.05
C PRO A 636 -10.60 13.23 22.28
N ARG A 637 -11.11 12.43 21.33
CA ARG A 637 -11.10 10.96 21.40
C ARG A 637 -9.79 10.32 20.97
N LEU A 638 -8.83 11.08 20.45
CA LEU A 638 -7.53 10.54 20.03
C LEU A 638 -6.85 9.85 21.22
N GLY A 639 -6.33 8.64 21.00
CA GLY A 639 -5.72 7.78 22.02
C GLY A 639 -4.38 8.27 22.58
N VAL A 640 -4.13 9.58 22.56
CA VAL A 640 -2.93 10.21 23.15
C VAL A 640 -3.17 10.56 24.62
N SER A 641 -2.15 10.33 25.45
CA SER A 641 -2.14 10.59 26.89
C SER A 641 -1.12 11.66 27.23
N LEU A 642 -1.60 12.90 27.42
CA LEU A 642 -0.81 14.01 27.95
C LEU A 642 -0.35 13.72 29.39
N GLU A 643 -1.17 13.05 30.20
CA GLU A 643 -0.80 12.63 31.55
C GLU A 643 0.44 11.73 31.55
N ASN A 644 0.49 10.72 30.66
CA ASN A 644 1.66 9.85 30.59
C ASN A 644 2.90 10.57 30.06
N HIS A 645 2.73 11.60 29.20
CA HIS A 645 3.86 12.45 28.82
C HIS A 645 4.38 13.28 30.00
N GLY A 646 3.49 13.75 30.89
CA GLY A 646 3.86 14.39 32.14
C GLY A 646 4.66 13.45 33.04
N ARG A 647 4.18 12.22 33.24
CA ARG A 647 4.91 11.17 33.97
C ARG A 647 6.27 10.85 33.36
N PHE A 648 6.39 10.87 32.04
CA PHE A 648 7.66 10.67 31.34
C PHE A 648 8.67 11.79 31.64
N LEU A 649 8.23 13.05 31.60
CA LEU A 649 9.08 14.20 31.95
C LEU A 649 9.46 14.19 33.44
N ASP A 650 8.53 13.87 34.31
CA ASP A 650 8.73 13.73 35.76
C ASP A 650 9.74 12.62 36.11
N GLU A 651 9.71 11.51 35.37
CA GLU A 651 10.69 10.43 35.52
C GLU A 651 12.10 10.87 35.08
N LEU A 652 12.21 11.64 33.99
CA LEU A 652 13.50 12.22 33.56
C LEU A 652 14.03 13.21 34.59
N LEU A 653 13.14 14.07 35.12
CA LEU A 653 13.45 15.03 36.17
C LEU A 653 13.96 14.33 37.43
N SER A 654 13.25 13.29 37.88
CA SER A 654 13.62 12.50 39.07
C SER A 654 14.97 11.80 38.93
N ARG A 655 15.32 11.35 37.72
CA ARG A 655 16.57 10.59 37.48
C ARG A 655 17.80 11.44 37.17
N ARG A 656 17.64 12.62 36.54
CA ARG A 656 18.77 13.45 36.07
C ARG A 656 18.79 14.86 36.67
N GLY A 657 17.70 15.28 37.30
CA GLY A 657 17.54 16.61 37.86
C GLY A 657 17.18 17.68 36.83
N GLU A 658 16.72 18.82 37.35
CA GLU A 658 16.18 19.93 36.56
C GLU A 658 17.24 20.57 35.65
N SER A 659 18.48 20.74 36.16
CA SER A 659 19.59 21.34 35.42
C SER A 659 19.89 20.59 34.12
N TRP A 660 19.87 19.26 34.18
CA TRP A 660 20.08 18.42 33.01
C TRP A 660 18.97 18.61 31.98
N LEU A 661 17.71 18.53 32.41
CA LEU A 661 16.56 18.62 31.51
C LEU A 661 16.46 20.00 30.85
N ARG A 662 16.74 21.07 31.61
CA ARG A 662 16.84 22.44 31.08
C ARG A 662 17.90 22.57 29.99
N THR A 663 19.10 22.03 30.24
CA THR A 663 20.18 22.05 29.26
C THR A 663 19.78 21.30 27.99
N ALA A 664 19.12 20.15 28.13
CA ALA A 664 18.62 19.39 26.98
C ALA A 664 17.56 20.17 26.19
N PHE A 665 16.61 20.82 26.86
CA PHE A 665 15.59 21.66 26.20
C PHE A 665 16.19 22.87 25.47
N GLN A 666 17.21 23.52 26.05
CA GLN A 666 17.94 24.61 25.38
C GLN A 666 18.59 24.15 24.08
N GLN A 667 19.27 23.00 24.12
CA GLN A 667 19.94 22.42 22.97
C GLN A 667 18.94 21.95 21.91
N MET A 668 17.81 21.38 22.35
CA MET A 668 16.70 21.03 21.47
C MET A 668 16.17 22.27 20.75
N ALA A 669 15.88 23.36 21.49
CA ALA A 669 15.38 24.60 20.90
C ALA A 669 16.36 25.18 19.86
N GLN A 670 17.66 25.21 20.15
CA GLN A 670 18.68 25.66 19.19
C GLN A 670 18.69 24.80 17.91
N GLY A 671 18.64 23.47 18.06
CA GLY A 671 18.60 22.55 16.91
C GLY A 671 17.33 22.71 16.07
N TYR A 672 16.18 22.91 16.72
CA TYR A 672 14.89 23.05 16.03
C TYR A 672 14.71 24.42 15.38
N GLN A 673 15.29 25.49 15.94
CA GLN A 673 15.37 26.79 15.27
C GLN A 673 16.09 26.67 13.93
N ALA A 674 17.20 25.92 13.87
CA ALA A 674 17.92 25.67 12.61
C ALA A 674 17.07 24.86 11.61
N ARG A 675 16.34 23.84 12.08
CA ARG A 675 15.42 23.04 11.23
C ARG A 675 14.26 23.88 10.68
N ILE A 676 13.69 24.77 11.48
CA ILE A 676 12.66 25.72 11.03
C ILE A 676 13.23 26.68 9.98
N ALA A 677 14.44 27.21 10.19
CA ALA A 677 15.11 28.09 9.23
C ALA A 677 15.40 27.40 7.88
N ASN A 678 15.56 26.07 7.88
CA ASN A 678 15.74 25.25 6.69
C ASN A 678 14.42 24.77 6.05
N ASP A 679 13.27 25.14 6.62
CA ASP A 679 11.93 24.62 6.26
C ASP A 679 11.80 23.08 6.39
N ASP A 680 12.59 22.45 7.27
CA ASP A 680 12.52 21.01 7.59
C ASP A 680 11.36 20.68 8.54
N ILE A 681 10.88 21.67 9.31
CA ILE A 681 9.80 21.55 10.31
C ILE A 681 8.90 22.80 10.21
N PRO A 682 7.58 22.68 10.46
CA PRO A 682 6.67 23.83 10.42
C PRO A 682 7.08 24.98 11.36
N ARG A 683 6.80 26.22 10.95
CA ARG A 683 7.21 27.44 11.67
C ARG A 683 6.49 27.64 13.00
N ASP A 684 5.32 27.04 13.16
CA ASP A 684 4.49 27.03 14.36
C ASP A 684 4.94 25.98 15.41
N PHE A 685 6.04 25.26 15.16
CA PHE A 685 6.54 24.23 16.07
C PHE A 685 6.65 24.67 17.53
N PHE A 686 7.23 25.84 17.79
CA PHE A 686 7.41 26.31 19.17
C PHE A 686 6.10 26.70 19.84
N ASP A 687 5.15 27.29 19.10
CA ASP A 687 3.82 27.60 19.61
C ASP A 687 3.09 26.29 19.99
N ALA A 688 3.08 25.31 19.09
CA ALA A 688 2.48 24.00 19.36
C ALA A 688 3.15 23.28 20.54
N PHE A 689 4.49 23.35 20.62
CA PHE A 689 5.26 22.75 21.70
C PHE A 689 4.91 23.37 23.06
N GLN A 690 4.77 24.70 23.13
CA GLN A 690 4.32 25.40 24.33
C GLN A 690 2.93 24.95 24.76
N ASP A 691 1.97 24.96 23.84
CA ASP A 691 0.59 24.53 24.10
C ASP A 691 0.56 23.10 24.63
N THR A 692 1.41 22.24 24.07
CA THR A 692 1.53 20.85 24.52
C THR A 692 2.15 20.74 25.92
N LEU A 693 3.19 21.52 26.24
CA LEU A 693 3.77 21.51 27.60
C LEU A 693 2.76 22.00 28.64
N ALA A 694 2.04 23.08 28.35
CA ALA A 694 0.98 23.59 29.22
C ALA A 694 -0.12 22.54 29.42
N ALA A 695 -0.62 21.93 28.34
CA ALA A 695 -1.63 20.89 28.43
C ALA A 695 -1.14 19.62 29.15
N THR A 696 0.17 19.31 29.04
CA THR A 696 0.82 18.20 29.76
C THR A 696 0.87 18.46 31.26
N TYR A 697 1.24 19.67 31.67
CA TYR A 697 1.19 20.10 33.06
C TYR A 697 -0.22 19.98 33.64
N GLU A 698 -1.21 20.51 32.92
CA GLU A 698 -2.61 20.46 33.34
C GLU A 698 -3.12 19.02 33.53
N ALA A 699 -2.64 18.08 32.71
CA ALA A 699 -3.00 16.67 32.80
C ALA A 699 -2.24 15.91 33.92
N TYR A 700 -1.07 16.39 34.36
CA TYR A 700 -0.25 15.75 35.39
C TYR A 700 0.44 16.80 36.28
N ARG A 701 -0.26 17.20 37.34
CA ARG A 701 0.17 18.29 38.21
C ARG A 701 1.06 17.79 39.35
N THR A 702 2.37 18.00 39.25
CA THR A 702 3.33 17.90 40.37
C THR A 702 4.02 19.25 40.57
N SER A 703 4.48 19.54 41.80
CA SER A 703 5.20 20.78 42.12
C SER A 703 6.46 20.92 41.28
N ASP A 704 7.23 19.84 41.19
CA ASP A 704 8.55 19.83 40.56
C ASP A 704 8.42 19.98 39.04
N LEU A 705 7.37 19.39 38.45
CA LEU A 705 7.09 19.57 37.03
C LEU A 705 6.55 20.97 36.71
N TYR A 706 5.76 21.59 37.61
CA TYR A 706 5.30 22.97 37.44
C TYR A 706 6.48 23.95 37.36
N GLU A 707 7.38 23.87 38.34
CA GLU A 707 8.56 24.74 38.39
C GLU A 707 9.43 24.53 37.14
N PHE A 708 9.64 23.28 36.74
CA PHE A 708 10.38 22.97 35.52
C PHE A 708 9.70 23.54 34.26
N ILE A 709 8.41 23.26 34.03
CA ILE A 709 7.70 23.65 32.80
C ILE A 709 7.62 25.17 32.69
N THR A 710 7.30 25.88 33.78
CA THR A 710 7.26 27.35 33.81
C THR A 710 8.59 27.94 33.34
N HIS A 711 9.70 27.37 33.80
CA HIS A 711 11.01 27.81 33.36
C HIS A 711 11.39 27.34 31.95
N ALA A 712 11.00 26.12 31.56
CA ALA A 712 11.24 25.60 30.22
C ALA A 712 10.58 26.47 29.15
N LEU A 713 9.37 26.99 29.42
CA LEU A 713 8.65 27.92 28.55
C LEU A 713 9.38 29.26 28.36
N ILE A 714 10.05 29.77 29.39
CA ILE A 714 10.87 31.00 29.31
C ILE A 714 12.14 30.76 28.47
N VAL A 715 12.78 29.61 28.70
CA VAL A 715 14.09 29.28 28.11
C VAL A 715 14.02 28.87 26.65
N THR A 716 12.97 28.15 26.24
CA THR A 716 12.84 27.63 24.87
C THR A 716 12.28 28.63 23.87
N CYS A 717 11.58 29.67 24.32
CA CYS A 717 10.75 30.50 23.43
C CYS A 717 10.89 32.03 23.61
N GLY A 718 11.79 32.48 24.50
CA GLY A 718 12.07 33.90 24.71
C GLY A 718 11.14 34.60 25.71
N PRO A 719 11.47 35.84 26.13
CA PRO A 719 10.86 36.49 27.30
C PRO A 719 9.38 36.89 27.15
N ASN A 720 8.82 36.94 25.93
CA ASN A 720 7.40 37.25 25.71
C ASN A 720 6.44 36.10 26.09
N SER A 721 6.94 34.94 26.52
CA SER A 721 6.11 33.81 26.97
C SER A 721 5.56 33.94 28.40
N GLN A 722 6.05 34.91 29.19
CA GLN A 722 5.62 35.14 30.59
C GLN A 722 4.16 35.57 30.76
N GLN A 723 3.47 36.01 29.71
CA GLN A 723 2.04 36.33 29.75
C GLN A 723 1.13 35.15 29.39
N ARG A 724 1.69 34.06 28.85
CA ARG A 724 0.96 32.85 28.44
C ARG A 724 1.18 31.66 29.39
N ALA A 725 2.36 31.58 30.01
CA ALA A 725 2.61 30.75 31.19
C ALA A 725 1.91 31.34 32.41
#